data_AF-A0A8J8CG20-F1
#
_entry.id   AF-A0A8J8CG20-F1
#
_cell.length_a   1.000
_cell.length_b   1.000
_cell.length_c   1.000
_cell.angle_alpha   90.00
_cell.angle_beta   90.00
_cell.angle_gamma   90.00
#
_symmetry.space_group_name_H-M   'P 1'
#
loop_
_entity.id
_entity.type
_entity.pdbx_description
1 polymer ?
#
loop_
_entity_poly.entity_id
_entity_poly.type
_entity_poly.pdbx_seq_one_letter_code
_entity_poly.pdbx_strand_id
1 'polypeptide(L)'
;MSFDMNKFKEKLITIDSIALLYILIVGGLCHILPIPEMIKGFLALPGFLIIPYLVGNLFAPLNFFENNAWQSKVSRGIISWMLGLILLVIGAIMFVKIFDIIYYMLLIFVVIAVKILTIRHHPINDQVKILGYLKRNYMEIIILVLIISFPLILIKSVSPFPLNYTIDPFHFSIGAHQVMDHSSITQGGGYFPFLEIIVGILSIIYNINPFTLFWTGAFFSYSALPIGIYLLMYQVSKNKKFSLIAALFAIFPACYNATWAMVLNYFIPQIWIYFTFPFALFIIYKILSQSPNQLSTKSFIKLGFVLFLIFFLTYEFSMSFLPSADDPFIKSLYLMVFCFISTMVLRLFFNTKNSITIIIVFGFLIMLHFPMSAVAILLLITYIFLHFLSKYSITYYNFVTYILIFCLTIAIFLHIPGYIQPSGKYFIENIFTYDFSQKMNLIEYSFSYIMIVFFIIGATYTALTRSRIPLSFLVASLIALFIYFVDVPELIRVAGFFAVFGIYIVVLGVLFVSKQLNILIFNNKKMSFALALLLISAISLISEPMLSFVNYRVSASAEETGVSTFTYADYNVSLWIKNNVPNALIISDPWTQFVLGGISGADIIYTRSGNVHSNLTQNIKKIIVTPRSDEAYDIITHILAQNISLDRSKIKKDDLFQKEDIAPMRTYHFEMNLSKKEPIVVISPLTIECEKGNIRCKWQYVRYVVDKQLNQSDSSIKKFFDPKFFELIYKDDNKIYVFRIKHLNEQSELTHKTNQSNNFKENTK
;
A
#
# COMPACT_ATOMS: atom_id res chain seq x y z
N MET A 1 19.21 -33.96 -37.48
CA MET A 1 19.43 -33.28 -36.19
C MET A 1 18.84 -34.13 -35.08
N SER A 2 19.65 -34.69 -34.18
CA SER A 2 19.16 -35.44 -33.02
C SER A 2 18.75 -34.46 -31.91
N PHE A 3 17.49 -34.48 -31.51
CA PHE A 3 17.00 -33.71 -30.36
C PHE A 3 17.46 -34.39 -29.06
N ASP A 4 18.44 -33.79 -28.39
CA ASP A 4 18.97 -34.27 -27.11
C ASP A 4 18.06 -33.80 -25.97
N MET A 5 17.26 -34.73 -25.45
CA MET A 5 16.28 -34.50 -24.37
C MET A 5 16.93 -33.99 -23.09
N ASN A 6 18.18 -34.36 -22.80
CA ASN A 6 18.87 -33.92 -21.59
C ASN A 6 19.36 -32.48 -21.74
N LYS A 7 19.92 -32.12 -22.91
CA LYS A 7 20.23 -30.71 -23.23
C LYS A 7 18.99 -29.82 -23.30
N PHE A 8 17.85 -30.36 -23.74
CA PHE A 8 16.59 -29.63 -23.75
C PHE A 8 16.03 -29.41 -22.34
N LYS A 9 16.04 -30.45 -21.48
CA LYS A 9 15.66 -30.35 -20.06
C LYS A 9 16.54 -29.36 -19.30
N GLU A 10 17.85 -29.37 -19.53
CA GLU A 10 18.78 -28.43 -18.88
C GLU A 10 18.61 -26.98 -19.34
N LYS A 11 18.14 -26.75 -20.58
CA LYS A 11 17.79 -25.41 -21.07
C LYS A 11 16.50 -24.85 -20.47
N LEU A 12 15.55 -25.72 -20.13
CA LEU A 12 14.20 -25.32 -19.71
C LEU A 12 14.05 -25.12 -18.20
N ILE A 13 14.95 -25.62 -17.35
CA ILE A 13 14.81 -25.52 -15.88
C ILE A 13 15.70 -24.38 -15.35
N THR A 14 15.16 -23.16 -15.41
CA THR A 14 15.72 -21.94 -14.80
C THR A 14 14.78 -21.35 -13.75
N ILE A 15 15.30 -20.54 -12.82
CA ILE A 15 14.44 -19.80 -11.86
C ILE A 15 13.37 -18.98 -12.60
N ASP A 16 13.75 -18.35 -13.71
CA ASP A 16 12.85 -17.55 -14.54
C ASP A 16 11.76 -18.43 -15.21
N SER A 17 12.11 -19.64 -15.67
CA SER A 17 11.14 -20.59 -16.20
C SER A 17 10.19 -21.16 -15.13
N ILE A 18 10.70 -21.47 -13.93
CA ILE A 18 9.89 -21.97 -12.81
C ILE A 18 8.91 -20.88 -12.37
N ALA A 19 9.38 -19.64 -12.32
CA ALA A 19 8.57 -18.46 -12.06
C ALA A 19 7.45 -18.29 -13.11
N LEU A 20 7.78 -18.38 -14.41
CA LEU A 20 6.78 -18.29 -15.47
C LEU A 20 5.78 -19.46 -15.42
N LEU A 21 6.27 -20.69 -15.23
CA LEU A 21 5.43 -21.88 -15.10
C LEU A 21 4.51 -21.81 -13.88
N TYR A 22 4.98 -21.26 -12.76
CA TYR A 22 4.14 -21.02 -11.58
C TYR A 22 2.95 -20.13 -11.94
N ILE A 23 3.21 -18.98 -12.58
CA ILE A 23 2.14 -18.04 -12.99
C ILE A 23 1.15 -18.73 -13.93
N LEU A 24 1.64 -19.45 -14.95
CA LEU A 24 0.78 -20.08 -15.96
C LEU A 24 -0.01 -21.26 -15.41
N ILE A 25 0.63 -22.16 -14.64
CA ILE A 25 -0.01 -23.36 -14.10
C ILE A 25 -0.96 -22.99 -12.96
N VAL A 26 -0.47 -22.26 -11.95
CA VAL A 26 -1.29 -21.92 -10.78
C VAL A 26 -2.40 -20.95 -11.17
N GLY A 27 -2.10 -19.95 -12.00
CA GLY A 27 -3.13 -19.07 -12.57
C GLY A 27 -4.18 -19.84 -13.35
N GLY A 28 -3.76 -20.71 -14.28
CA GLY A 28 -4.67 -21.56 -15.05
C GLY A 28 -5.54 -22.48 -14.18
N LEU A 29 -4.97 -23.07 -13.13
CA LEU A 29 -5.73 -23.89 -12.17
C LEU A 29 -6.79 -23.08 -11.43
N CYS A 30 -6.55 -21.81 -11.10
CA CYS A 30 -7.56 -20.95 -10.46
C CYS A 30 -8.75 -20.59 -11.37
N HIS A 31 -8.57 -20.70 -12.69
CA HIS A 31 -9.64 -20.53 -13.68
C HIS A 31 -10.46 -21.82 -13.87
N ILE A 32 -9.82 -22.98 -13.75
CA ILE A 32 -10.46 -24.29 -14.06
C ILE A 32 -11.08 -24.93 -12.82
N LEU A 33 -10.39 -24.88 -11.67
CA LEU A 33 -10.81 -25.54 -10.45
C LEU A 33 -11.61 -24.59 -9.55
N PRO A 34 -12.63 -25.09 -8.82
CA PRO A 34 -13.40 -24.32 -7.85
C PRO A 34 -12.59 -24.11 -6.55
N ILE A 35 -11.42 -23.46 -6.67
CA ILE A 35 -10.55 -23.15 -5.54
C ILE A 35 -11.22 -22.04 -4.70
N PRO A 36 -11.36 -22.21 -3.37
CA PRO A 36 -11.88 -21.17 -2.49
C PRO A 36 -11.16 -19.83 -2.68
N GLU A 37 -11.93 -18.75 -2.66
CA GLU A 37 -11.48 -17.38 -2.92
C GLU A 37 -10.26 -16.99 -2.07
N MET A 38 -10.30 -17.30 -0.78
CA MET A 38 -9.18 -17.04 0.14
C MET A 38 -7.90 -17.81 -0.23
N ILE A 39 -8.02 -19.05 -0.70
CA ILE A 39 -6.88 -19.88 -1.12
C ILE A 39 -6.25 -19.30 -2.38
N LYS A 40 -7.07 -18.86 -3.35
CA LYS A 40 -6.57 -18.11 -4.53
C LYS A 40 -5.78 -16.89 -4.08
N GLY A 41 -6.24 -16.20 -3.03
CA GLY A 41 -5.58 -15.02 -2.46
C GLY A 41 -4.17 -15.31 -1.97
N PHE A 42 -3.94 -16.47 -1.34
CA PHE A 42 -2.59 -16.89 -0.93
C PHE A 42 -1.73 -17.37 -2.10
N LEU A 43 -2.33 -18.07 -3.07
CA LEU A 43 -1.65 -18.52 -4.30
C LEU A 43 -1.18 -17.35 -5.17
N ALA A 44 -1.87 -16.21 -5.12
CA ALA A 44 -1.51 -15.01 -5.87
C ALA A 44 -0.36 -14.18 -5.22
N LEU A 45 -0.10 -14.31 -3.91
CA LEU A 45 0.90 -13.49 -3.21
C LEU A 45 2.31 -13.55 -3.82
N PRO A 46 2.85 -14.70 -4.25
CA PRO A 46 4.14 -14.76 -4.93
C PRO A 46 4.18 -13.91 -6.22
N GLY A 47 3.02 -13.68 -6.84
CA GLY A 47 2.89 -12.86 -8.05
C GLY A 47 3.38 -11.41 -7.88
N PHE A 48 3.28 -10.82 -6.67
CA PHE A 48 3.81 -9.49 -6.36
C PHE A 48 5.34 -9.41 -6.47
N LEU A 49 6.05 -10.55 -6.35
CA LEU A 49 7.50 -10.63 -6.56
C LEU A 49 7.83 -11.11 -7.97
N ILE A 50 7.17 -12.19 -8.40
CA ILE A 50 7.54 -12.90 -9.61
C ILE A 50 7.32 -12.03 -10.86
N ILE A 51 6.13 -11.43 -11.01
CA ILE A 51 5.79 -10.68 -12.23
C ILE A 51 6.74 -9.49 -12.41
N PRO A 52 6.92 -8.58 -11.42
CA PRO A 52 7.83 -7.46 -11.59
C PRO A 52 9.28 -7.93 -11.75
N TYR A 53 9.72 -8.97 -11.04
CA TYR A 53 11.08 -9.51 -11.23
C TYR A 53 11.30 -9.98 -12.67
N LEU A 54 10.38 -10.75 -13.25
CA LEU A 54 10.50 -11.24 -14.63
C LEU A 54 10.54 -10.08 -15.63
N VAL A 55 9.63 -9.11 -15.48
CA VAL A 55 9.58 -7.92 -16.34
C VAL A 55 10.89 -7.14 -16.25
N GLY A 56 11.35 -6.80 -15.05
CA GLY A 56 12.58 -6.02 -14.92
C GLY A 56 13.82 -6.81 -15.30
N ASN A 57 13.81 -8.13 -15.16
CA ASN A 57 14.89 -8.96 -15.66
C ASN A 57 14.97 -8.89 -17.20
N LEU A 58 13.85 -8.74 -17.94
CA LEU A 58 13.88 -8.51 -19.40
C LEU A 58 14.78 -7.33 -19.79
N PHE A 59 14.61 -6.21 -19.09
CA PHE A 59 15.21 -4.92 -19.43
C PHE A 59 16.50 -4.63 -18.66
N ALA A 60 16.80 -5.40 -17.61
CA ALA A 60 18.09 -5.37 -16.96
C ALA A 60 19.12 -5.99 -17.92
N PRO A 61 19.96 -5.20 -18.62
CA PRO A 61 20.85 -5.78 -19.62
C PRO A 61 21.85 -6.66 -18.87
N LEU A 62 21.96 -7.92 -19.29
CA LEU A 62 22.96 -8.88 -18.78
C LEU A 62 24.34 -8.19 -18.68
N ASN A 63 24.74 -7.43 -19.70
CA ASN A 63 26.04 -6.75 -19.75
C ASN A 63 26.18 -5.47 -18.89
N PHE A 64 25.09 -4.75 -18.56
CA PHE A 64 25.18 -3.56 -17.70
C PHE A 64 25.48 -3.95 -16.25
N PHE A 65 24.97 -5.12 -15.84
CA PHE A 65 24.92 -5.60 -14.45
C PHE A 65 25.87 -6.77 -14.15
N GLU A 66 26.39 -7.48 -15.16
CA GLU A 66 27.29 -8.62 -14.95
C GLU A 66 28.68 -8.26 -14.44
N ASN A 67 29.19 -7.06 -14.75
CA ASN A 67 30.56 -6.67 -14.41
C ASN A 67 30.70 -5.78 -13.16
N ASN A 68 29.66 -5.65 -12.33
CA ASN A 68 29.75 -4.89 -11.08
C ASN A 68 29.99 -5.81 -9.88
N ALA A 69 31.16 -5.67 -9.24
CA ALA A 69 31.59 -6.52 -8.13
C ALA A 69 30.64 -6.54 -6.90
N TRP A 70 29.71 -5.59 -6.76
CA TRP A 70 28.75 -5.54 -5.64
C TRP A 70 27.43 -6.27 -5.92
N GLN A 71 27.14 -6.58 -7.19
CA GLN A 71 25.88 -7.16 -7.61
C GLN A 71 25.85 -8.68 -7.43
N SER A 72 25.65 -9.10 -6.18
CA SER A 72 25.18 -10.45 -5.87
C SER A 72 23.87 -10.78 -6.60
N LYS A 73 23.57 -12.07 -6.78
CA LYS A 73 22.27 -12.53 -7.31
C LYS A 73 21.07 -11.89 -6.60
N VAL A 74 21.14 -11.73 -5.27
CA VAL A 74 20.08 -11.10 -4.46
C VAL A 74 19.86 -9.63 -4.82
N SER A 75 20.93 -8.82 -4.86
CA SER A 75 20.84 -7.41 -5.24
C SER A 75 20.36 -7.23 -6.68
N ARG A 76 20.75 -8.13 -7.60
CA ARG A 76 20.24 -8.12 -8.98
C ARG A 76 18.73 -8.39 -8.98
N GLY A 77 18.28 -9.41 -8.24
CA GLY A 77 16.86 -9.71 -8.09
C GLY A 77 16.04 -8.53 -7.55
N ILE A 78 16.53 -7.84 -6.52
CA ILE A 78 15.87 -6.65 -5.95
C ILE A 78 15.80 -5.51 -6.97
N ILE A 79 16.90 -5.22 -7.68
CA ILE A 79 16.95 -4.15 -8.69
C ILE A 79 16.02 -4.49 -9.86
N SER A 80 16.03 -5.74 -10.34
CA SER A 80 15.12 -6.23 -11.36
C SER A 80 13.66 -6.13 -10.90
N TRP A 81 13.35 -6.47 -9.66
CA TRP A 81 12.00 -6.32 -9.11
C TRP A 81 11.55 -4.84 -9.08
N MET A 82 12.38 -3.93 -8.58
CA MET A 82 12.08 -2.49 -8.55
C MET A 82 11.91 -1.90 -9.95
N LEU A 83 12.85 -2.17 -10.86
CA LEU A 83 12.81 -1.72 -12.25
C LEU A 83 11.59 -2.29 -12.96
N GLY A 84 11.29 -3.57 -12.76
CA GLY A 84 10.18 -4.22 -13.42
C GLY A 84 8.82 -3.71 -12.97
N LEU A 85 8.67 -3.33 -11.70
CA LEU A 85 7.43 -2.69 -11.24
C LEU A 85 7.26 -1.31 -11.91
N ILE A 86 8.33 -0.52 -12.00
CA ILE A 86 8.31 0.77 -12.73
C ILE A 86 7.89 0.57 -14.19
N LEU A 87 8.53 -0.38 -14.88
CA LEU A 87 8.27 -0.64 -16.30
C LEU A 87 6.87 -1.23 -16.55
N LEU A 88 6.39 -2.11 -15.66
CA LEU A 88 5.06 -2.68 -15.74
C LEU A 88 3.98 -1.59 -15.59
N VAL A 89 4.17 -0.65 -14.67
CA VAL A 89 3.21 0.44 -14.42
C VAL A 89 3.22 1.45 -15.56
N ILE A 90 4.39 1.96 -15.95
CA ILE A 90 4.51 2.91 -17.05
C ILE A 90 4.02 2.28 -18.35
N GLY A 91 4.40 1.02 -18.60
CA GLY A 91 3.97 0.29 -19.79
C GLY A 91 2.45 0.09 -19.83
N ALA A 92 1.82 -0.28 -18.71
CA ALA A 92 0.36 -0.39 -18.63
C ALA A 92 -0.32 0.95 -18.91
N ILE A 93 0.13 2.05 -18.29
CA ILE A 93 -0.42 3.40 -18.52
C ILE A 93 -0.33 3.82 -19.98
N MET A 94 0.78 3.51 -20.66
CA MET A 94 0.96 3.85 -22.07
C MET A 94 0.13 2.95 -23.00
N PHE A 95 0.03 1.66 -22.70
CA PHE A 95 -0.59 0.66 -23.56
C PHE A 95 -2.12 0.66 -23.47
N VAL A 96 -2.66 0.83 -22.26
CA VAL A 96 -4.10 0.77 -21.97
C VAL A 96 -4.89 1.90 -22.64
N LYS A 97 -4.22 2.99 -23.05
CA LYS A 97 -4.83 4.05 -23.87
C LYS A 97 -5.26 3.58 -25.27
N ILE A 98 -4.69 2.48 -25.76
CA ILE A 98 -4.86 1.99 -27.14
C ILE A 98 -5.49 0.60 -27.16
N PHE A 99 -5.13 -0.24 -26.19
CA PHE A 99 -5.49 -1.66 -26.17
C PHE A 99 -5.95 -2.10 -24.78
N ASP A 100 -6.69 -3.20 -24.73
CA ASP A 100 -7.09 -3.83 -23.48
C ASP A 100 -5.89 -4.34 -22.65
N ILE A 101 -6.01 -4.31 -21.31
CA ILE A 101 -5.00 -4.79 -20.37
C ILE A 101 -4.62 -6.26 -20.59
N ILE A 102 -5.55 -7.10 -21.07
CA ILE A 102 -5.29 -8.50 -21.37
C ILE A 102 -4.24 -8.63 -22.47
N TYR A 103 -4.31 -7.79 -23.52
CA TYR A 103 -3.31 -7.81 -24.58
C TYR A 103 -1.94 -7.35 -24.09
N TYR A 104 -1.90 -6.39 -23.17
CA TYR A 104 -0.65 -5.96 -22.52
C TYR A 104 -0.01 -7.11 -21.74
N MET A 105 -0.82 -7.85 -20.96
CA MET A 105 -0.35 -9.00 -20.19
C MET A 105 0.16 -10.13 -21.09
N LEU A 106 -0.58 -10.46 -22.14
CA LEU A 106 -0.17 -11.47 -23.12
C LEU A 106 1.14 -11.06 -23.80
N LEU A 107 1.27 -9.80 -24.21
CA LEU A 107 2.51 -9.28 -24.78
C LEU A 107 3.70 -9.44 -23.83
N ILE A 108 3.54 -9.07 -22.55
CA ILE A 108 4.59 -9.27 -21.54
C ILE A 108 4.97 -10.74 -21.42
N PHE A 109 4.00 -11.65 -21.29
CA PHE A 109 4.29 -13.07 -21.14
C PHE A 109 4.96 -13.67 -22.37
N VAL A 110 4.56 -13.26 -23.58
CA VAL A 110 5.22 -13.66 -24.83
C VAL A 110 6.66 -13.16 -24.84
N VAL A 111 6.93 -11.91 -24.50
CA VAL A 111 8.30 -11.36 -24.45
C VAL A 111 9.15 -12.11 -23.41
N ILE A 112 8.60 -12.42 -22.23
CA ILE A 112 9.27 -13.24 -21.21
C ILE A 112 9.57 -14.64 -21.74
N ALA A 113 8.60 -15.31 -22.36
CA ALA A 113 8.76 -16.65 -22.91
C ALA A 113 9.83 -16.69 -24.00
N VAL A 114 9.80 -15.75 -24.95
CA VAL A 114 10.81 -15.63 -26.02
C VAL A 114 12.20 -15.43 -25.42
N LYS A 115 12.34 -14.56 -24.41
CA LYS A 115 13.64 -14.35 -23.75
C LYS A 115 14.16 -15.65 -23.09
N ILE A 116 13.31 -16.36 -22.34
CA ILE A 116 13.69 -17.62 -21.69
C ILE A 116 14.12 -18.67 -22.72
N LEU A 117 13.43 -18.76 -23.86
CA LEU A 117 13.74 -19.73 -24.92
C LEU A 117 15.03 -19.40 -25.71
N THR A 118 15.40 -18.12 -25.80
CA THR A 118 16.52 -17.65 -26.63
C THR A 118 17.87 -17.59 -25.90
N ILE A 119 17.89 -17.48 -24.57
CA ILE A 119 19.16 -17.43 -23.82
C ILE A 119 19.79 -18.82 -23.72
N ARG A 120 21.03 -18.96 -24.22
CA ARG A 120 21.87 -20.15 -24.00
C ARG A 120 22.42 -20.10 -22.57
N HIS A 121 21.90 -20.95 -21.68
CA HIS A 121 22.37 -21.02 -20.30
C HIS A 121 23.50 -22.03 -20.08
N HIS A 122 24.42 -21.68 -19.17
CA HIS A 122 25.42 -22.57 -18.59
C HIS A 122 24.79 -23.56 -17.58
N PRO A 123 25.38 -24.75 -17.40
CA PRO A 123 24.74 -25.87 -16.71
C PRO A 123 24.47 -25.63 -15.20
N ILE A 124 23.44 -26.35 -14.75
CA ILE A 124 22.65 -26.25 -13.52
C ILE A 124 23.41 -26.79 -12.30
N ASN A 125 24.49 -26.13 -11.86
CA ASN A 125 25.20 -26.56 -10.64
C ASN A 125 24.77 -25.80 -9.37
N ASP A 126 24.22 -24.58 -9.52
CA ASP A 126 23.84 -23.74 -8.38
C ASP A 126 22.38 -23.93 -7.93
N GLN A 127 21.47 -24.37 -8.80
CA GLN A 127 20.05 -24.56 -8.44
C GLN A 127 19.83 -25.82 -7.61
N VAL A 128 20.58 -26.89 -7.90
CA VAL A 128 20.58 -28.13 -7.09
C VAL A 128 21.04 -27.84 -5.66
N LYS A 129 21.97 -26.89 -5.47
CA LYS A 129 22.40 -26.44 -4.13
C LYS A 129 21.31 -25.69 -3.38
N ILE A 130 20.48 -24.89 -4.05
CA ILE A 130 19.35 -24.18 -3.41
C ILE A 130 18.28 -25.18 -2.95
N LEU A 131 17.90 -26.14 -3.80
CA LEU A 131 16.98 -27.21 -3.42
C LEU A 131 17.55 -28.07 -2.29
N GLY A 132 18.84 -28.41 -2.35
CA GLY A 132 19.54 -29.12 -1.28
C GLY A 132 19.57 -28.33 0.04
N TYR A 133 19.73 -27.01 -0.03
CA TYR A 133 19.69 -26.12 1.14
C TYR A 133 18.28 -26.01 1.73
N LEU A 134 17.25 -25.85 0.90
CA LEU A 134 15.85 -25.82 1.33
C LEU A 134 15.48 -27.13 2.01
N LYS A 135 15.83 -28.27 1.40
CA LYS A 135 15.59 -29.60 1.98
C LYS A 135 16.34 -29.82 3.30
N ARG A 136 17.50 -29.19 3.48
CA ARG A 136 18.30 -29.31 4.71
C ARG A 136 17.83 -28.41 5.85
N ASN A 137 17.23 -27.26 5.55
CA ASN A 137 16.86 -26.26 6.55
C ASN A 137 15.35 -25.95 6.58
N TYR A 138 14.51 -26.87 6.10
CA TYR A 138 13.08 -26.62 5.92
C TYR A 138 12.37 -26.36 7.27
N MET A 139 12.80 -27.02 8.36
CA MET A 139 12.21 -26.83 9.68
C MET A 139 12.52 -25.43 10.24
N GLU A 140 13.76 -24.97 10.10
CA GLU A 140 14.16 -23.61 10.52
C GLU A 140 13.43 -22.55 9.70
N ILE A 141 13.24 -22.78 8.39
CA ILE A 141 12.47 -21.90 7.52
C ILE A 141 11.00 -21.87 7.95
N ILE A 142 10.38 -23.02 8.23
CA ILE A 142 9.00 -23.11 8.71
C ILE A 142 8.85 -22.36 10.04
N ILE A 143 9.75 -22.59 10.99
CA ILE A 143 9.72 -21.90 12.30
C ILE A 143 9.83 -20.38 12.10
N LEU A 144 10.73 -19.93 11.21
CA LEU A 144 10.92 -18.51 10.93
C LEU A 144 9.68 -17.90 10.24
N VAL A 145 9.04 -18.63 9.31
CA VAL A 145 7.78 -18.23 8.68
C VAL A 145 6.65 -18.16 9.71
N LEU A 146 6.55 -19.13 10.61
CA LEU A 146 5.54 -19.14 11.68
C LEU A 146 5.72 -17.97 12.64
N ILE A 147 6.96 -17.70 13.08
CA ILE A 147 7.26 -16.56 13.95
C ILE A 147 6.95 -15.22 13.25
N ILE A 148 7.25 -15.11 11.95
CA ILE A 148 6.93 -13.92 11.15
C ILE A 148 5.42 -13.75 10.97
N SER A 149 4.68 -14.85 10.79
CA SER A 149 3.25 -14.82 10.51
C SER A 149 2.40 -14.68 11.76
N PHE A 150 2.90 -15.08 12.93
CA PHE A 150 2.14 -15.13 14.18
C PHE A 150 1.53 -13.77 14.58
N PRO A 151 2.26 -12.63 14.52
CA PRO A 151 1.69 -11.31 14.81
C PRO A 151 0.51 -10.96 13.91
N LEU A 152 0.62 -11.24 12.62
CA LEU A 152 -0.45 -10.98 11.68
C LEU A 152 -1.64 -11.93 11.87
N ILE A 153 -1.41 -13.20 12.18
CA ILE A 153 -2.48 -14.18 12.44
C ILE A 153 -3.35 -13.74 13.61
N LEU A 154 -2.74 -13.28 14.70
CA LEU A 154 -3.45 -12.75 15.87
C LEU A 154 -4.19 -11.43 15.58
N ILE A 155 -3.68 -10.57 14.68
CA ILE A 155 -4.42 -9.37 14.24
C ILE A 155 -5.59 -9.77 13.32
N LYS A 156 -5.39 -10.75 12.44
CA LYS A 156 -6.43 -11.22 11.51
C LYS A 156 -7.45 -12.13 12.20
N SER A 157 -7.17 -12.69 13.37
CA SER A 157 -8.16 -13.47 14.14
C SER A 157 -9.28 -12.59 14.69
N VAL A 158 -9.02 -11.29 14.95
CA VAL A 158 -10.07 -10.33 15.35
C VAL A 158 -10.77 -9.64 14.17
N SER A 159 -10.33 -9.89 12.94
CA SER A 159 -10.94 -9.38 11.70
C SER A 159 -10.83 -10.47 10.62
N PRO A 160 -11.55 -11.61 10.81
CA PRO A 160 -11.46 -12.76 9.92
C PRO A 160 -12.04 -12.41 8.55
N PHE A 161 -11.51 -13.02 7.48
CA PHE A 161 -12.03 -12.77 6.14
C PHE A 161 -13.54 -13.08 6.05
N PRO A 162 -14.34 -12.25 5.36
CA PRO A 162 -13.96 -11.08 4.56
C PRO A 162 -13.77 -9.81 5.38
N LEU A 163 -14.13 -9.82 6.66
CA LEU A 163 -14.11 -8.64 7.52
C LEU A 163 -12.74 -7.97 7.51
N ASN A 164 -12.80 -6.65 7.41
CA ASN A 164 -11.65 -5.78 7.46
C ASN A 164 -12.05 -4.48 8.17
N TYR A 165 -11.09 -3.83 8.79
CA TYR A 165 -11.33 -2.65 9.61
C TYR A 165 -11.01 -1.31 8.90
N THR A 166 -10.83 -1.34 7.59
CA THR A 166 -10.31 -0.18 6.87
C THR A 166 -11.05 0.03 5.58
N ILE A 167 -11.05 1.30 5.17
CA ILE A 167 -11.73 1.79 3.98
C ILE A 167 -10.81 2.06 2.81
N ASP A 168 -9.54 2.36 3.09
CA ASP A 168 -8.54 2.68 2.07
C ASP A 168 -8.38 1.52 1.08
N PRO A 169 -8.37 0.24 1.52
CA PRO A 169 -8.36 -0.88 0.60
C PRO A 169 -9.53 -0.91 -0.38
N PHE A 170 -10.76 -0.52 0.02
CA PHE A 170 -11.89 -0.51 -0.91
C PHE A 170 -11.68 0.49 -2.04
N HIS A 171 -11.13 1.67 -1.72
CA HIS A 171 -10.77 2.68 -2.72
C HIS A 171 -9.79 2.12 -3.77
N PHE A 172 -8.72 1.46 -3.33
CA PHE A 172 -7.76 0.85 -4.26
C PHE A 172 -8.32 -0.40 -4.96
N SER A 173 -9.27 -1.09 -4.34
CA SER A 173 -10.01 -2.22 -4.91
C SER A 173 -10.90 -1.78 -6.07
N ILE A 174 -11.61 -0.64 -5.94
CA ILE A 174 -12.35 -0.03 -7.06
C ILE A 174 -11.40 0.26 -8.22
N GLY A 175 -10.25 0.89 -7.95
CA GLY A 175 -9.27 1.16 -9.01
C GLY A 175 -8.73 -0.12 -9.68
N ALA A 176 -8.53 -1.20 -8.91
CA ALA A 176 -8.14 -2.49 -9.47
C ALA A 176 -9.24 -3.14 -10.32
N HIS A 177 -10.52 -2.98 -9.94
CA HIS A 177 -11.68 -3.37 -10.76
C HIS A 177 -11.71 -2.59 -12.06
N GLN A 178 -11.46 -1.28 -12.04
CA GLN A 178 -11.42 -0.46 -13.27
C GLN A 178 -10.32 -0.92 -14.23
N VAL A 179 -9.15 -1.31 -13.71
CA VAL A 179 -8.08 -1.91 -14.53
C VAL A 179 -8.53 -3.25 -15.10
N MET A 180 -9.16 -4.10 -14.28
CA MET A 180 -9.53 -5.47 -14.64
C MET A 180 -10.71 -5.55 -15.62
N ASP A 181 -11.78 -4.82 -15.34
CA ASP A 181 -13.09 -4.98 -15.99
C ASP A 181 -13.28 -3.99 -17.15
N HIS A 182 -12.57 -2.85 -17.12
CA HIS A 182 -12.77 -1.75 -18.07
C HIS A 182 -11.49 -1.31 -18.79
N SER A 183 -10.34 -1.92 -18.50
CA SER A 183 -9.05 -1.45 -19.01
C SER A 183 -8.90 0.06 -18.79
N SER A 184 -9.24 0.53 -17.59
CA SER A 184 -9.21 1.94 -17.21
C SER A 184 -8.28 2.13 -16.03
N ILE A 185 -7.28 2.99 -16.17
CA ILE A 185 -6.34 3.31 -15.10
C ILE A 185 -6.76 4.63 -14.48
N THR A 186 -7.42 4.53 -13.33
CA THR A 186 -7.95 5.66 -12.59
C THR A 186 -6.90 6.30 -11.69
N GLN A 187 -7.12 7.56 -11.30
CA GLN A 187 -6.20 8.28 -10.42
C GLN A 187 -6.55 8.07 -8.94
N GLY A 188 -5.55 7.72 -8.13
CA GLY A 188 -5.63 7.83 -6.66
C GLY A 188 -4.77 8.99 -6.16
N GLY A 189 -5.30 10.22 -6.11
CA GLY A 189 -4.69 11.38 -5.43
C GLY A 189 -3.15 11.41 -5.32
N GLY A 190 -2.65 11.24 -4.09
CA GLY A 190 -1.23 11.24 -3.67
C GLY A 190 -0.36 10.07 -4.14
N TYR A 191 -0.85 9.24 -5.06
CA TYR A 191 -0.27 7.95 -5.41
C TYR A 191 -0.12 7.80 -6.94
N PHE A 192 0.84 7.00 -7.38
CA PHE A 192 0.76 6.36 -8.71
C PHE A 192 -0.18 5.15 -8.59
N PRO A 193 -0.92 4.81 -9.66
CA PRO A 193 -1.85 3.68 -9.67
C PRO A 193 -1.14 2.31 -9.74
N PHE A 194 0.04 2.18 -9.10
CA PHE A 194 0.87 0.99 -9.24
C PHE A 194 0.21 -0.22 -8.59
N LEU A 195 -0.47 -0.02 -7.47
CA LEU A 195 -1.04 -1.11 -6.68
C LEU A 195 -2.32 -1.62 -7.33
N GLU A 196 -3.14 -0.71 -7.84
CA GLU A 196 -4.35 -0.96 -8.62
C GLU A 196 -4.02 -1.76 -9.89
N ILE A 197 -2.98 -1.36 -10.62
CA ILE A 197 -2.52 -2.06 -11.83
C ILE A 197 -2.03 -3.47 -11.49
N ILE A 198 -1.13 -3.62 -10.51
CA ILE A 198 -0.58 -4.96 -10.19
C ILE A 198 -1.66 -5.87 -9.58
N VAL A 199 -2.56 -5.35 -8.75
CA VAL A 199 -3.68 -6.12 -8.20
C VAL A 199 -4.67 -6.50 -9.31
N GLY A 200 -4.99 -5.61 -10.24
CA GLY A 200 -5.84 -5.91 -11.40
C GLY A 200 -5.24 -7.03 -12.26
N ILE A 201 -3.94 -6.95 -12.58
CA ILE A 201 -3.22 -8.00 -13.33
C ILE A 201 -3.25 -9.34 -12.59
N LEU A 202 -3.00 -9.35 -11.28
CA LEU A 202 -3.06 -10.57 -10.47
C LEU A 202 -4.49 -11.13 -10.38
N SER A 203 -5.49 -10.26 -10.31
CA SER A 203 -6.91 -10.63 -10.28
C SER A 203 -7.33 -11.36 -11.55
N ILE A 204 -6.87 -10.88 -12.71
CA ILE A 204 -7.05 -11.55 -14.01
C ILE A 204 -6.34 -12.91 -14.05
N ILE A 205 -5.06 -12.97 -13.66
CA ILE A 205 -4.25 -14.20 -13.74
C ILE A 205 -4.83 -15.31 -12.87
N TYR A 206 -5.19 -14.98 -11.62
CA TYR A 206 -5.60 -15.96 -10.62
C TYR A 206 -7.12 -16.05 -10.44
N ASN A 207 -7.90 -15.40 -11.30
CA ASN A 207 -9.37 -15.38 -11.26
C ASN A 207 -9.90 -15.12 -9.84
N ILE A 208 -9.50 -14.00 -9.26
CA ILE A 208 -9.76 -13.65 -7.87
C ILE A 208 -10.31 -12.24 -7.77
N ASN A 209 -11.19 -11.98 -6.81
CA ASN A 209 -11.67 -10.66 -6.49
C ASN A 209 -10.50 -9.77 -5.98
N PRO A 210 -10.32 -8.56 -6.52
CA PRO A 210 -9.31 -7.60 -6.05
C PRO A 210 -9.33 -7.38 -4.52
N PHE A 211 -10.51 -7.32 -3.90
CA PHE A 211 -10.64 -7.14 -2.45
C PHE A 211 -9.93 -8.24 -1.66
N THR A 212 -10.00 -9.49 -2.15
CA THR A 212 -9.33 -10.63 -1.51
C THR A 212 -7.82 -10.43 -1.47
N LEU A 213 -7.22 -9.88 -2.53
CA LEU A 213 -5.78 -9.56 -2.57
C LEU A 213 -5.40 -8.42 -1.62
N PHE A 214 -6.28 -7.43 -1.44
CA PHE A 214 -6.06 -6.40 -0.43
C PHE A 214 -6.13 -6.94 1.00
N TRP A 215 -6.94 -7.97 1.24
CA TRP A 215 -7.01 -8.64 2.54
C TRP A 215 -5.79 -9.55 2.79
N THR A 216 -5.41 -10.40 1.82
CA THR A 216 -4.27 -11.34 1.93
C THR A 216 -2.92 -10.66 1.74
N GLY A 217 -2.86 -9.52 1.05
CA GLY A 217 -1.63 -8.77 0.81
C GLY A 217 -0.92 -8.30 2.09
N ALA A 218 -1.64 -8.17 3.21
CA ALA A 218 -1.04 -7.94 4.51
C ALA A 218 0.00 -9.02 4.89
N PHE A 219 -0.20 -10.28 4.49
CA PHE A 219 0.78 -11.35 4.72
C PHE A 219 2.07 -11.13 3.93
N PHE A 220 1.95 -10.51 2.75
CA PHE A 220 3.10 -10.12 1.95
C PHE A 220 3.91 -8.99 2.60
N SER A 221 3.25 -7.91 3.06
CA SER A 221 3.93 -6.79 3.72
C SER A 221 4.65 -7.20 5.02
N TYR A 222 4.00 -8.02 5.86
CA TYR A 222 4.61 -8.56 7.09
C TYR A 222 5.78 -9.50 6.83
N SER A 223 5.83 -10.17 5.67
CA SER A 223 6.95 -11.03 5.28
C SER A 223 8.09 -10.22 4.66
N ALA A 224 7.78 -9.22 3.84
CA ALA A 224 8.77 -8.45 3.09
C ALA A 224 9.67 -7.61 4.01
N LEU A 225 9.11 -6.96 5.03
CA LEU A 225 9.86 -6.11 5.96
C LEU A 225 11.00 -6.84 6.69
N PRO A 226 10.77 -7.95 7.43
CA PRO A 226 11.83 -8.65 8.14
C PRO A 226 12.88 -9.24 7.20
N ILE A 227 12.50 -9.65 5.98
CA ILE A 227 13.45 -10.08 4.95
C ILE A 227 14.37 -8.91 4.55
N GLY A 228 13.80 -7.74 4.29
CA GLY A 228 14.55 -6.54 3.95
C GLY A 228 15.52 -6.12 5.06
N ILE A 229 15.05 -6.12 6.31
CA ILE A 229 15.88 -5.84 7.49
C ILE A 229 16.98 -6.89 7.64
N TYR A 230 16.66 -8.18 7.55
CA TYR A 230 17.67 -9.25 7.62
C TYR A 230 18.80 -9.02 6.60
N LEU A 231 18.45 -8.75 5.34
CA LEU A 231 19.41 -8.53 4.26
C LEU A 231 20.29 -7.30 4.53
N LEU A 232 19.69 -6.17 4.91
CA LEU A 232 20.41 -4.95 5.27
C LEU A 232 21.38 -5.20 6.43
N MET A 233 20.88 -5.77 7.52
CA MET A 233 21.63 -5.98 8.76
C MET A 233 22.75 -7.00 8.55
N TYR A 234 22.53 -8.04 7.75
CA TYR A 234 23.59 -8.99 7.38
C TYR A 234 24.67 -8.33 6.55
N GLN A 235 24.29 -7.49 5.60
CA GLN A 235 25.23 -6.79 4.76
C GLN A 235 26.11 -5.82 5.56
N VAL A 236 25.53 -5.14 6.56
CA VAL A 236 26.21 -4.15 7.41
C VAL A 236 27.08 -4.81 8.48
N SER A 237 26.53 -5.78 9.22
CA SER A 237 27.22 -6.40 10.37
C SER A 237 28.09 -7.62 10.02
N LYS A 238 27.85 -8.24 8.85
CA LYS A 238 28.38 -9.56 8.46
C LYS A 238 28.09 -10.68 9.47
N ASN A 239 27.09 -10.51 10.33
CA ASN A 239 26.77 -11.43 11.41
C ASN A 239 25.34 -11.96 11.29
N LYS A 240 25.19 -13.26 11.01
CA LYS A 240 23.88 -13.92 10.86
C LYS A 240 23.00 -13.78 12.12
N LYS A 241 23.58 -13.90 13.31
CA LYS A 241 22.83 -13.81 14.59
C LYS A 241 22.28 -12.39 14.78
N PHE A 242 23.11 -11.38 14.52
CA PHE A 242 22.70 -9.98 14.55
C PHE A 242 21.50 -9.74 13.61
N SER A 243 21.58 -10.24 12.38
CA SER A 243 20.53 -10.08 11.38
C SER A 243 19.22 -10.79 11.73
N LEU A 244 19.29 -12.00 12.31
CA LEU A 244 18.11 -12.73 12.76
C LEU A 244 17.40 -11.99 13.90
N ILE A 245 18.15 -11.51 14.90
CA ILE A 245 17.59 -10.74 16.01
C ILE A 245 16.96 -9.44 15.46
N ALA A 246 17.63 -8.76 14.54
CA ALA A 246 17.08 -7.56 13.90
C ALA A 246 15.77 -7.84 13.15
N ALA A 247 15.71 -8.93 12.40
CA ALA A 247 14.50 -9.35 11.70
C ALA A 247 13.35 -9.64 12.66
N LEU A 248 13.63 -10.27 13.81
CA LEU A 248 12.63 -10.48 14.87
C LEU A 248 12.08 -9.15 15.37
N PHE A 249 12.94 -8.22 15.77
CA PHE A 249 12.53 -6.88 16.23
C PHE A 249 11.84 -6.03 15.15
N ALA A 250 11.93 -6.40 13.87
CA ALA A 250 11.25 -5.71 12.79
C ALA A 250 9.78 -6.11 12.62
N ILE A 251 9.36 -7.27 13.12
CA ILE A 251 8.00 -7.82 12.91
C ILE A 251 7.00 -7.22 13.90
N PHE A 252 7.48 -6.76 15.04
CA PHE A 252 6.66 -6.34 16.16
C PHE A 252 6.52 -4.82 16.45
N PRO A 253 7.20 -3.89 15.76
CA PRO A 253 6.77 -2.50 15.79
C PRO A 253 5.38 -2.37 15.19
N ALA A 254 4.59 -1.44 15.72
CA ALA A 254 3.33 -0.92 15.19
C ALA A 254 2.04 -1.74 15.46
N CYS A 255 1.55 -1.61 16.69
CA CYS A 255 0.16 -1.92 17.03
C CYS A 255 -0.36 -0.97 18.12
N TYR A 256 -0.75 0.29 17.82
CA TYR A 256 -2.08 0.83 18.19
C TYR A 256 -2.50 2.23 17.72
N ASN A 257 -3.83 2.38 17.63
CA ASN A 257 -4.70 3.55 17.44
C ASN A 257 -4.24 4.66 16.48
N ALA A 258 -4.82 4.67 15.29
CA ALA A 258 -4.98 5.87 14.45
C ALA A 258 -3.67 6.60 14.03
N THR A 259 -2.50 6.02 14.24
CA THR A 259 -1.25 6.64 13.80
C THR A 259 -0.77 6.07 12.49
N TRP A 260 -0.53 6.99 11.57
CA TRP A 260 -0.13 6.76 10.20
C TRP A 260 1.35 6.36 10.11
N ALA A 261 1.93 5.85 11.20
CA ALA A 261 3.36 5.63 11.37
C ALA A 261 3.86 4.38 10.63
N MET A 262 3.21 3.20 10.80
CA MET A 262 3.59 1.96 10.10
C MET A 262 2.55 0.81 10.25
N VAL A 263 1.33 0.98 9.73
CA VAL A 263 0.23 0.00 9.91
C VAL A 263 0.33 -1.13 8.85
N LEU A 264 1.20 -2.11 9.09
CA LEU A 264 1.53 -3.18 8.12
C LEU A 264 0.35 -4.09 7.75
N ASN A 265 -0.71 -4.11 8.56
CA ASN A 265 -1.93 -4.88 8.30
C ASN A 265 -2.82 -4.26 7.22
N TYR A 266 -2.49 -3.05 6.75
CA TYR A 266 -3.11 -2.44 5.57
C TYR A 266 -2.23 -2.65 4.34
N PHE A 267 -2.80 -3.22 3.29
CA PHE A 267 -2.10 -3.43 2.04
C PHE A 267 -2.36 -2.29 1.06
N ILE A 268 -1.77 -1.12 1.32
CA ILE A 268 -2.03 0.12 0.55
C ILE A 268 -0.70 0.79 0.15
N PRO A 269 -0.67 1.68 -0.88
CA PRO A 269 0.56 2.27 -1.43
C PRO A 269 1.50 2.87 -0.38
N GLN A 270 0.94 3.57 0.62
CA GLN A 270 1.73 4.17 1.70
C GLN A 270 2.46 3.17 2.59
N ILE A 271 2.01 1.92 2.66
CA ILE A 271 2.68 0.91 3.48
C ILE A 271 3.83 0.26 2.71
N TRP A 272 3.74 0.23 1.37
CA TRP A 272 4.81 -0.28 0.51
C TRP A 272 6.11 0.49 0.69
N ILE A 273 6.07 1.81 0.86
CA ILE A 273 7.31 2.57 1.03
C ILE A 273 8.08 2.13 2.29
N TYR A 274 7.39 1.74 3.37
CA TYR A 274 8.05 1.34 4.61
C TYR A 274 8.71 -0.04 4.52
N PHE A 275 8.00 -1.06 4.03
CA PHE A 275 8.58 -2.41 3.95
C PHE A 275 9.61 -2.55 2.82
N THR A 276 9.58 -1.66 1.82
CA THR A 276 10.58 -1.65 0.73
C THR A 276 11.82 -0.82 1.06
N PHE A 277 11.72 0.15 1.98
CA PHE A 277 12.83 1.01 2.35
C PHE A 277 14.10 0.26 2.83
N PRO A 278 14.03 -0.83 3.62
CA PRO A 278 15.22 -1.63 3.96
C PRO A 278 15.94 -2.20 2.73
N PHE A 279 15.21 -2.58 1.68
CA PHE A 279 15.80 -3.05 0.43
C PHE A 279 16.50 -1.92 -0.31
N ALA A 280 15.90 -0.71 -0.35
CA ALA A 280 16.53 0.49 -0.88
C ALA A 280 17.85 0.78 -0.16
N LEU A 281 17.83 0.82 1.18
CA LEU A 281 19.04 0.99 2.00
C LEU A 281 20.08 -0.11 1.76
N PHE A 282 19.67 -1.37 1.61
CA PHE A 282 20.59 -2.48 1.32
C PHE A 282 21.33 -2.27 -0.01
N ILE A 283 20.63 -1.83 -1.06
CA ILE A 283 21.24 -1.52 -2.36
C ILE A 283 22.19 -0.32 -2.25
N ILE A 284 21.75 0.78 -1.61
CA ILE A 284 22.59 1.96 -1.40
C ILE A 284 23.85 1.62 -0.60
N TYR A 285 23.72 0.90 0.51
CA TYR A 285 24.87 0.48 1.31
C TYR A 285 25.87 -0.35 0.50
N LYS A 286 25.39 -1.27 -0.35
CA LYS A 286 26.26 -2.05 -1.23
C LYS A 286 27.06 -1.19 -2.20
N ILE A 287 26.41 -0.22 -2.84
CA ILE A 287 27.07 0.74 -3.74
C ILE A 287 28.15 1.52 -2.96
N LEU A 288 27.80 2.01 -1.76
CA LEU A 288 28.68 2.79 -0.90
C LEU A 288 29.87 1.99 -0.34
N SER A 289 29.69 0.69 -0.08
CA SER A 289 30.74 -0.18 0.45
C SER A 289 31.92 -0.37 -0.50
N GLN A 290 31.75 -0.04 -1.79
CA GLN A 290 32.81 -0.09 -2.81
C GLN A 290 33.46 1.26 -3.10
N SER A 291 32.96 2.34 -2.50
CA SER A 291 33.55 3.66 -2.71
C SER A 291 34.97 3.72 -2.13
N PRO A 292 35.87 4.57 -2.67
CA PRO A 292 37.24 4.67 -2.19
C PRO A 292 37.30 4.93 -0.67
N ASN A 293 38.38 4.51 -0.02
CA ASN A 293 38.53 4.59 1.43
C ASN A 293 38.70 6.02 1.96
N GLN A 294 39.19 6.93 1.12
CA GLN A 294 39.40 8.34 1.47
C GLN A 294 38.91 9.23 0.33
N LEU A 295 38.33 10.37 0.70
CA LEU A 295 37.75 11.33 -0.25
C LEU A 295 38.47 12.68 -0.12
N SER A 296 38.79 13.34 -1.24
CA SER A 296 39.34 14.70 -1.22
C SER A 296 38.26 15.75 -0.89
N THR A 297 38.66 16.90 -0.33
CA THR A 297 37.74 18.00 0.00
C THR A 297 36.94 18.47 -1.21
N LYS A 298 37.58 18.61 -2.38
CA LYS A 298 36.91 18.97 -3.64
C LYS A 298 35.82 17.95 -4.02
N SER A 299 36.11 16.66 -3.85
CA SER A 299 35.14 15.59 -4.11
C SER A 299 34.00 15.60 -3.09
N PHE A 300 34.27 15.94 -1.83
CA PHE A 300 33.26 16.03 -0.78
C PHE A 300 32.28 17.19 -1.03
N ILE A 301 32.80 18.37 -1.40
CA ILE A 301 31.98 19.53 -1.81
C ILE A 301 31.13 19.17 -3.04
N LYS A 302 31.74 18.52 -4.04
CA LYS A 302 31.02 18.04 -5.23
C LYS A 302 29.89 17.09 -4.86
N LEU A 303 30.11 16.16 -3.93
CA LEU A 303 29.08 15.26 -3.42
C LEU A 303 27.94 16.05 -2.77
N GLY A 304 28.26 16.99 -1.87
CA GLY A 304 27.26 17.82 -1.20
C GLY A 304 26.38 18.58 -2.20
N PHE A 305 26.98 19.17 -3.23
CA PHE A 305 26.26 19.85 -4.31
C PHE A 305 25.36 18.90 -5.11
N VAL A 306 25.86 17.72 -5.50
CA VAL A 306 25.07 16.70 -6.21
C VAL A 306 23.89 16.23 -5.38
N LEU A 307 24.10 15.94 -4.09
CA LEU A 307 23.05 15.49 -3.18
C LEU A 307 22.00 16.59 -2.95
N PHE A 308 22.42 17.84 -2.82
CA PHE A 308 21.50 18.99 -2.73
C PHE A 308 20.61 19.12 -3.97
N LEU A 309 21.20 19.05 -5.17
CA LEU A 309 20.44 19.12 -6.42
C LEU A 309 19.44 17.97 -6.55
N ILE A 310 19.82 16.75 -6.18
CA ILE A 310 18.90 15.60 -6.21
C ILE A 310 17.76 15.79 -5.22
N PHE A 311 18.04 16.28 -4.00
CA PHE A 311 16.98 16.56 -3.03
C PHE A 311 16.03 17.65 -3.56
N PHE A 312 16.56 18.75 -4.09
CA PHE A 312 15.77 19.82 -4.69
C PHE A 312 14.88 19.30 -5.83
N LEU A 313 15.45 18.54 -6.77
CA LEU A 313 14.70 17.91 -7.86
C LEU A 313 13.60 16.99 -7.33
N THR A 314 13.91 16.16 -6.32
CA THR A 314 12.94 15.24 -5.71
C THR A 314 11.80 16.00 -5.04
N TYR A 315 12.12 17.09 -4.33
CA TYR A 315 11.14 17.93 -3.64
C TYR A 315 10.21 18.60 -4.65
N GLU A 316 10.74 19.33 -5.64
CA GLU A 316 9.93 19.97 -6.69
C GLU A 316 9.09 18.95 -7.45
N PHE A 317 9.67 17.80 -7.77
CA PHE A 317 8.97 16.74 -8.48
C PHE A 317 7.79 16.17 -7.68
N SER A 318 8.03 15.89 -6.40
CA SER A 318 7.04 15.28 -5.52
C SER A 318 5.97 16.28 -5.04
N MET A 319 6.33 17.54 -4.81
CA MET A 319 5.44 18.53 -4.20
C MET A 319 4.80 19.47 -5.22
N SER A 320 5.38 19.64 -6.41
CA SER A 320 4.89 20.58 -7.43
C SER A 320 4.41 19.86 -8.69
N PHE A 321 5.27 19.06 -9.33
CA PHE A 321 4.98 18.49 -10.65
C PHE A 321 4.00 17.31 -10.61
N LEU A 322 4.21 16.32 -9.74
CA LEU A 322 3.31 15.18 -9.65
C LEU A 322 1.90 15.52 -9.15
N PRO A 323 1.71 16.40 -8.15
CA PRO A 323 0.38 16.82 -7.70
C PRO A 323 -0.38 17.63 -8.75
N SER A 324 0.32 18.40 -9.61
CA SER A 324 -0.31 19.20 -10.67
C SER A 324 -0.67 18.38 -11.91
N ALA A 325 -0.09 17.18 -12.07
CA ALA A 325 -0.40 16.27 -13.17
C ALA A 325 -1.67 15.47 -12.87
N ASP A 326 -2.72 15.80 -13.61
CA ASP A 326 -4.03 15.17 -13.51
C ASP A 326 -4.20 13.89 -14.35
N ASP A 327 -3.34 13.66 -15.34
CA ASP A 327 -3.36 12.47 -16.20
C ASP A 327 -2.23 11.51 -15.77
N PRO A 328 -2.51 10.21 -15.50
CA PRO A 328 -1.50 9.19 -15.19
C PRO A 328 -0.35 9.12 -16.22
N PHE A 329 -0.62 9.41 -17.49
CA PHE A 329 0.38 9.50 -18.55
C PHE A 329 1.33 10.68 -18.33
N ILE A 330 0.82 11.85 -17.98
CA ILE A 330 1.65 13.04 -17.69
C ILE A 330 2.51 12.74 -16.46
N LYS A 331 1.95 12.12 -15.40
CA LYS A 331 2.73 11.66 -14.23
C LYS A 331 3.86 10.71 -14.63
N SER A 332 3.60 9.78 -15.55
CA SER A 332 4.59 8.83 -16.05
C SER A 332 5.71 9.54 -16.85
N LEU A 333 5.36 10.49 -17.71
CA LEU A 333 6.33 11.31 -18.45
C LEU A 333 7.20 12.12 -17.49
N TYR A 334 6.59 12.76 -16.51
CA TYR A 334 7.26 13.46 -15.43
C TYR A 334 8.25 12.52 -14.73
N LEU A 335 7.84 11.29 -14.37
CA LEU A 335 8.72 10.34 -13.67
C LEU A 335 9.92 9.96 -14.54
N MET A 336 9.71 9.77 -15.84
CA MET A 336 10.79 9.51 -16.80
C MET A 336 11.77 10.70 -16.89
N VAL A 337 11.26 11.93 -16.95
CA VAL A 337 12.08 13.15 -16.97
C VAL A 337 12.90 13.28 -15.68
N PHE A 338 12.26 13.06 -14.51
CA PHE A 338 12.96 13.03 -13.22
C PHE A 338 14.10 12.00 -13.23
N CYS A 339 13.82 10.78 -13.71
CA CYS A 339 14.83 9.72 -13.79
C CYS A 339 15.99 10.11 -14.72
N PHE A 340 15.69 10.72 -15.87
CA PHE A 340 16.71 11.15 -16.83
C PHE A 340 17.61 12.25 -16.25
N ILE A 341 17.03 13.34 -15.74
CA ILE A 341 17.79 14.49 -15.19
C ILE A 341 18.60 14.05 -13.97
N SER A 342 17.98 13.32 -13.04
CA SER A 342 18.66 12.85 -11.83
C SER A 342 19.80 11.89 -12.15
N THR A 343 19.71 11.08 -13.21
CA THR A 343 20.83 10.27 -13.68
C THR A 343 22.01 11.14 -14.12
N MET A 344 21.75 12.22 -14.88
CA MET A 344 22.80 13.15 -15.30
C MET A 344 23.46 13.84 -14.11
N VAL A 345 22.68 14.28 -13.13
CA VAL A 345 23.19 14.91 -11.90
C VAL A 345 24.00 13.92 -11.07
N LEU A 346 23.53 12.69 -10.86
CA LEU A 346 24.26 11.66 -10.10
C LEU A 346 25.58 11.28 -10.79
N ARG A 347 25.62 11.27 -12.13
CA ARG A 347 26.84 11.00 -12.91
C ARG A 347 27.96 12.03 -12.69
N LEU A 348 27.67 13.19 -12.11
CA LEU A 348 28.70 14.12 -11.69
C LEU A 348 29.58 13.51 -10.59
N PHE A 349 29.09 12.58 -9.78
CA PHE A 349 29.87 11.97 -8.70
C PHE A 349 29.99 10.44 -8.81
N PHE A 350 28.90 9.75 -9.12
CA PHE A 350 28.86 8.30 -9.27
C PHE A 350 29.12 7.89 -10.72
N ASN A 351 29.65 6.67 -10.92
CA ASN A 351 29.74 6.11 -12.26
C ASN A 351 28.34 5.82 -12.83
N THR A 352 28.23 5.70 -14.16
CA THR A 352 26.94 5.51 -14.86
C THR A 352 26.10 4.36 -14.28
N LYS A 353 26.73 3.23 -13.95
CA LYS A 353 26.01 2.05 -13.44
C LYS A 353 25.43 2.27 -12.04
N ASN A 354 26.20 2.90 -11.16
CA ASN A 354 25.77 3.25 -9.81
C ASN A 354 24.68 4.33 -9.87
N SER A 355 24.83 5.35 -10.73
CA SER A 355 23.80 6.38 -10.95
C SER A 355 22.49 5.77 -11.42
N ILE A 356 22.53 4.86 -12.41
CA ILE A 356 21.33 4.15 -12.90
C ILE A 356 20.70 3.30 -11.79
N THR A 357 21.49 2.63 -10.94
CA THR A 357 20.91 1.85 -9.84
C THR A 357 20.25 2.76 -8.81
N ILE A 358 20.94 3.83 -8.39
CA ILE A 358 20.40 4.78 -7.40
C ILE A 358 19.10 5.40 -7.92
N ILE A 359 19.03 5.75 -9.21
CA ILE A 359 17.80 6.32 -9.77
C ILE A 359 16.67 5.30 -9.90
N ILE A 360 16.95 4.02 -10.16
CA ILE A 360 15.92 2.97 -10.09
C ILE A 360 15.32 2.92 -8.69
N VAL A 361 16.17 2.99 -7.64
CA VAL A 361 15.70 3.03 -6.25
C VAL A 361 14.85 4.29 -5.98
N PHE A 362 15.31 5.48 -6.41
CA PHE A 362 14.57 6.72 -6.17
C PHE A 362 13.26 6.79 -6.97
N GLY A 363 13.29 6.44 -8.25
CA GLY A 363 12.09 6.38 -9.10
C GLY A 363 11.06 5.39 -8.56
N PHE A 364 11.53 4.25 -8.02
CA PHE A 364 10.65 3.27 -7.38
C PHE A 364 9.98 3.86 -6.13
N LEU A 365 10.73 4.52 -5.25
CA LEU A 365 10.15 5.16 -4.05
C LEU A 365 9.15 6.28 -4.40
N ILE A 366 9.43 7.08 -5.43
CA ILE A 366 8.52 8.13 -5.92
C ILE A 366 7.22 7.52 -6.45
N MET A 367 7.33 6.43 -7.21
CA MET A 367 6.16 5.70 -7.71
C MET A 367 5.29 5.17 -6.56
N LEU A 368 5.88 4.64 -5.48
CA LEU A 368 5.09 4.10 -4.37
C LEU A 368 4.24 5.17 -3.67
N HIS A 369 4.82 6.32 -3.36
CA HIS A 369 4.13 7.37 -2.60
C HIS A 369 4.88 8.71 -2.72
N PHE A 370 4.51 9.57 -3.67
CA PHE A 370 5.34 10.74 -3.96
C PHE A 370 5.55 11.69 -2.76
N PRO A 371 4.58 11.98 -1.86
CA PRO A 371 4.88 12.83 -0.70
C PRO A 371 5.90 12.22 0.28
N MET A 372 5.71 10.95 0.65
CA MET A 372 6.64 10.24 1.55
C MET A 372 7.97 9.90 0.88
N SER A 373 8.01 9.83 -0.45
CA SER A 373 9.24 9.55 -1.20
C SER A 373 10.29 10.64 -1.02
N ALA A 374 9.88 11.91 -0.91
CA ALA A 374 10.79 13.02 -0.64
C ALA A 374 11.51 12.83 0.71
N VAL A 375 10.78 12.40 1.74
CA VAL A 375 11.36 12.09 3.05
C VAL A 375 12.26 10.86 2.98
N ALA A 376 11.81 9.78 2.33
CA ALA A 376 12.60 8.56 2.18
C ALA A 376 13.92 8.83 1.44
N ILE A 377 13.88 9.58 0.34
CA ILE A 377 15.05 9.96 -0.46
C ILE A 377 15.95 10.92 0.33
N LEU A 378 15.39 11.86 1.09
CA LEU A 378 16.17 12.70 2.01
C LEU A 378 16.97 11.84 3.00
N LEU A 379 16.34 10.86 3.64
CA LEU A 379 17.02 9.95 4.57
C LEU A 379 18.11 9.11 3.88
N LEU A 380 17.89 8.65 2.63
CA LEU A 380 18.92 7.96 1.84
C LEU A 380 20.09 8.90 1.49
N ILE A 381 19.81 10.14 1.10
CA ILE A 381 20.82 11.17 0.81
C ILE A 381 21.63 11.51 2.07
N THR A 382 20.96 11.69 3.20
CA THR A 382 21.60 11.89 4.51
C THR A 382 22.51 10.71 4.85
N TYR A 383 22.05 9.48 4.63
CA TYR A 383 22.87 8.29 4.86
C TYR A 383 24.10 8.23 3.94
N ILE A 384 23.95 8.55 2.65
CA ILE A 384 25.07 8.66 1.69
C ILE A 384 26.07 9.71 2.16
N PHE A 385 25.60 10.88 2.59
CA PHE A 385 26.43 11.97 3.10
C PHE A 385 27.21 11.54 4.34
N LEU A 386 26.54 10.94 5.34
CA LEU A 386 27.17 10.44 6.57
C LEU A 386 28.24 9.38 6.28
N HIS A 387 27.99 8.47 5.34
CA HIS A 387 28.96 7.45 4.93
C HIS A 387 30.25 8.09 4.41
N PHE A 388 30.15 9.06 3.50
CA PHE A 388 31.33 9.74 2.95
C PHE A 388 31.99 10.69 3.94
N LEU A 389 31.21 11.35 4.81
CA LEU A 389 31.74 12.17 5.90
C LEU A 389 32.63 11.34 6.83
N SER A 390 32.24 10.10 7.15
CA SER A 390 33.03 9.16 7.96
C SER A 390 34.36 8.73 7.33
N LYS A 391 34.51 8.93 6.01
CA LYS A 391 35.73 8.66 5.23
C LYS A 391 36.58 9.91 5.00
N TYR A 392 36.00 11.11 5.13
CA TYR A 392 36.70 12.37 4.96
C TYR A 392 37.58 12.71 6.17
N SER A 393 37.01 12.73 7.37
CA SER A 393 37.74 12.94 8.62
C SER A 393 36.97 12.34 9.78
N ILE A 394 37.58 11.40 10.51
CA ILE A 394 36.94 10.70 11.64
C ILE A 394 36.60 11.69 12.76
N THR A 395 37.51 12.61 13.06
CA THR A 395 37.32 13.64 14.09
C THR A 395 36.20 14.57 13.71
N TYR A 396 36.18 15.03 12.45
CA TYR A 396 35.12 15.90 11.94
C TYR A 396 33.77 15.17 11.88
N TYR A 397 33.75 13.91 11.46
CA TYR A 397 32.57 13.07 11.43
C TYR A 397 31.95 12.90 12.82
N ASN A 398 32.78 12.58 13.82
CA ASN A 398 32.32 12.48 15.20
C ASN A 398 31.82 13.84 15.69
N PHE A 399 32.54 14.92 15.44
CA PHE A 399 32.15 16.28 15.84
C PHE A 399 30.81 16.72 15.23
N VAL A 400 30.66 16.61 13.90
CA VAL A 400 29.41 16.91 13.18
C VAL A 400 28.27 16.02 13.67
N THR A 401 28.56 14.74 13.91
CA THR A 401 27.57 13.82 14.49
C THR A 401 27.13 14.29 15.88
N TYR A 402 28.05 14.64 16.77
CA TYR A 402 27.70 15.11 18.10
C TYR A 402 26.97 16.44 18.08
N ILE A 403 27.34 17.36 17.19
CA ILE A 403 26.60 18.60 16.96
C ILE A 403 25.19 18.28 16.46
N LEU A 404 25.03 17.37 15.50
CA LEU A 404 23.72 16.96 15.03
C LEU A 404 22.90 16.35 16.16
N ILE A 405 23.46 15.40 16.92
CA ILE A 405 22.80 14.80 18.09
C ILE A 405 22.42 15.88 19.10
N PHE A 406 23.31 16.83 19.38
CA PHE A 406 23.08 17.92 20.31
C PHE A 406 22.02 18.90 19.80
N CYS A 407 22.09 19.35 18.56
CA CYS A 407 21.10 20.20 17.91
C CYS A 407 19.74 19.50 17.80
N LEU A 408 19.71 18.19 17.55
CA LEU A 408 18.50 17.37 17.53
C LEU A 408 17.90 17.27 18.94
N THR A 409 18.73 17.01 19.95
CA THR A 409 18.32 16.99 21.35
C THR A 409 17.77 18.35 21.75
N ILE A 410 18.52 19.41 21.46
CA ILE A 410 18.11 20.79 21.69
C ILE A 410 16.83 21.11 20.93
N ALA A 411 16.65 20.71 19.69
CA ALA A 411 15.44 21.04 18.94
C ALA A 411 14.22 20.24 19.44
N ILE A 412 14.43 19.03 19.96
CA ILE A 412 13.41 18.24 20.68
C ILE A 412 13.07 18.92 22.02
N PHE A 413 14.05 19.44 22.77
CA PHE A 413 13.86 20.12 24.05
C PHE A 413 13.37 21.58 23.91
N LEU A 414 13.77 22.28 22.85
CA LEU A 414 13.44 23.67 22.51
C LEU A 414 12.28 23.77 21.53
N HIS A 415 11.52 22.69 21.30
CA HIS A 415 10.22 22.84 20.67
C HIS A 415 9.26 23.49 21.67
N ILE A 416 9.50 24.77 21.89
CA ILE A 416 8.57 25.77 22.37
C ILE A 416 7.46 25.82 21.31
N PRO A 417 6.20 25.71 21.71
CA PRO A 417 5.08 25.84 20.80
C PRO A 417 5.13 27.24 20.15
N GLY A 418 5.20 27.32 18.82
CA GLY A 418 4.72 28.51 18.11
C GLY A 418 5.60 29.25 17.09
N TYR A 419 6.79 28.80 16.69
CA TYR A 419 7.67 29.69 15.88
C TYR A 419 7.91 29.36 14.40
N ILE A 420 7.42 28.25 13.86
CA ILE A 420 7.50 28.00 12.40
C ILE A 420 6.21 27.35 11.92
N GLN A 421 5.18 28.16 11.68
CA GLN A 421 4.11 27.77 10.75
C GLN A 421 4.66 27.98 9.34
N PRO A 422 4.85 26.94 8.52
CA PRO A 422 5.10 27.14 7.10
C PRO A 422 3.83 27.76 6.52
N SER A 423 3.89 29.03 6.10
CA SER A 423 2.83 29.71 5.36
C SER A 423 2.74 29.17 3.92
N GLY A 424 2.54 27.87 3.78
CA GLY A 424 2.01 27.26 2.57
C GLY A 424 0.51 27.15 2.74
N LYS A 425 -0.27 27.65 1.78
CA LYS A 425 -1.72 27.43 1.72
C LYS A 425 -2.01 25.94 1.49
N TYR A 426 -1.78 25.09 2.48
CA TYR A 426 -2.47 23.83 2.59
C TYR A 426 -3.83 24.15 3.19
N PHE A 427 -4.84 24.14 2.31
CA PHE A 427 -6.25 24.27 2.68
C PHE A 427 -6.67 23.01 3.43
N ILE A 428 -6.27 22.90 4.70
CA ILE A 428 -6.86 21.98 5.67
C ILE A 428 -7.07 22.80 6.94
N GLU A 429 -8.13 23.60 6.93
CA GLU A 429 -8.64 24.21 8.16
C GLU A 429 -8.90 23.09 9.20
N ASN A 430 -8.20 23.17 10.34
CA ASN A 430 -8.60 22.59 11.63
C ASN A 430 -8.74 21.06 11.77
N ILE A 431 -8.03 20.24 10.98
CA ILE A 431 -8.07 18.79 11.16
C ILE A 431 -6.65 18.25 11.43
N PHE A 432 -6.29 18.21 12.73
CA PHE A 432 -5.14 17.53 13.35
C PHE A 432 -3.74 18.15 13.28
N THR A 433 -3.50 19.34 13.87
CA THR A 433 -2.15 19.67 14.34
C THR A 433 -1.87 18.87 15.61
N TYR A 434 -0.98 17.87 15.52
CA TYR A 434 -0.58 17.09 16.69
C TYR A 434 0.55 17.81 17.44
N ASP A 435 0.30 18.23 18.68
CA ASP A 435 1.33 18.82 19.51
C ASP A 435 2.40 17.79 19.93
N PHE A 436 3.49 18.26 20.54
CA PHE A 436 4.58 17.38 20.99
C PHE A 436 4.11 16.28 21.95
N SER A 437 3.22 16.59 22.90
CA SER A 437 2.70 15.63 23.87
C SER A 437 1.92 14.53 23.16
N GLN A 438 1.07 14.90 22.22
CA GLN A 438 0.35 13.97 21.37
C GLN A 438 1.33 13.11 20.57
N LYS A 439 2.32 13.71 19.88
CA LYS A 439 3.33 12.96 19.13
C LYS A 439 4.18 12.02 20.01
N MET A 440 4.48 12.41 21.24
CA MET A 440 5.15 11.55 22.22
C MET A 440 4.27 10.37 22.63
N ASN A 441 3.01 10.64 22.99
CA ASN A 441 2.03 9.59 23.27
C ASN A 441 1.96 8.61 22.08
N LEU A 442 1.93 9.13 20.85
CA LEU A 442 1.93 8.30 19.65
C LEU A 442 3.18 7.44 19.47
N ILE A 443 4.37 7.91 19.88
CA ILE A 443 5.59 7.07 19.91
C ILE A 443 5.46 5.96 20.96
N GLU A 444 4.98 6.28 22.15
CA GLU A 444 4.74 5.30 23.22
C GLU A 444 3.72 4.23 22.80
N TYR A 445 2.73 4.61 21.99
CA TYR A 445 1.77 3.67 21.40
C TYR A 445 2.33 2.90 20.19
N SER A 446 3.26 3.48 19.42
CA SER A 446 3.78 2.87 18.18
C SER A 446 4.92 1.90 18.44
N PHE A 447 5.70 2.12 19.51
CA PHE A 447 6.89 1.35 19.84
C PHE A 447 6.78 0.83 21.28
N SER A 448 7.11 -0.44 21.51
CA SER A 448 7.13 -0.97 22.87
C SER A 448 8.16 -0.23 23.73
N TYR A 449 7.85 -0.01 25.01
CA TYR A 449 8.78 0.58 25.97
C TYR A 449 10.14 -0.12 25.95
N ILE A 450 10.17 -1.44 25.72
CA ILE A 450 11.40 -2.22 25.59
C ILE A 450 12.22 -1.84 24.36
N MET A 451 11.57 -1.61 23.21
CA MET A 451 12.27 -1.13 22.02
C MET A 451 12.92 0.23 22.30
N ILE A 452 12.21 1.13 22.99
CA ILE A 452 12.72 2.44 23.37
C ILE A 452 13.90 2.30 24.36
N VAL A 453 13.77 1.47 25.40
CA VAL A 453 14.83 1.22 26.38
C VAL A 453 16.09 0.64 25.73
N PHE A 454 15.95 -0.39 24.89
CA PHE A 454 17.10 -0.95 24.17
C PHE A 454 17.67 0.01 23.13
N PHE A 455 16.84 0.84 22.52
CA PHE A 455 17.33 1.93 21.66
C PHE A 455 18.20 2.91 22.46
N ILE A 456 17.76 3.35 23.64
CA ILE A 456 18.54 4.24 24.52
C ILE A 456 19.87 3.59 24.92
N ILE A 457 19.84 2.34 25.41
CA ILE A 457 21.06 1.60 25.79
C ILE A 457 22.01 1.46 24.59
N GLY A 458 21.47 1.09 23.43
CA GLY A 458 22.23 0.96 22.19
C GLY A 458 22.81 2.28 21.69
N ALA A 459 22.07 3.38 21.85
CA ALA A 459 22.50 4.72 21.50
C ALA A 459 23.67 5.16 22.40
N THR A 460 23.55 4.97 23.72
CA THR A 460 24.64 5.24 24.66
C THR A 460 25.87 4.40 24.34
N TYR A 461 25.70 3.10 24.10
CA TYR A 461 26.80 2.21 23.70
C TYR A 461 27.47 2.68 22.39
N THR A 462 26.68 3.08 21.41
CA THR A 462 27.17 3.58 20.12
C THR A 462 27.96 4.88 20.27
N ALA A 463 27.45 5.83 21.06
CA ALA A 463 28.13 7.09 21.35
C ALA A 463 29.46 6.86 22.07
N LEU A 464 29.50 5.96 23.05
CA LEU A 464 30.72 5.65 23.80
C LEU A 464 31.78 4.92 22.95
N THR A 465 31.35 3.97 22.11
CA THR A 465 32.28 3.18 21.27
C THR A 465 32.79 3.92 20.04
N ARG A 466 32.10 5.00 19.61
CA ARG A 466 32.49 5.85 18.47
C ARG A 466 32.70 5.08 17.16
N SER A 467 32.00 3.95 17.01
CA SER A 467 32.11 3.11 15.84
C SER A 467 31.34 3.72 14.65
N ARG A 468 32.00 3.88 13.50
CA ARG A 468 31.48 4.70 12.37
C ARG A 468 30.13 4.22 11.84
N ILE A 469 29.97 2.92 11.65
CA ILE A 469 28.77 2.32 11.07
C ILE A 469 27.58 2.46 12.03
N PRO A 470 27.65 1.99 13.29
CA PRO A 470 26.59 2.22 14.26
C PRO A 470 26.24 3.70 14.44
N LEU A 471 27.24 4.57 14.45
CA LEU A 471 27.04 6.01 14.61
C LEU A 471 26.24 6.62 13.44
N SER A 472 26.45 6.16 12.20
CA SER A 472 25.66 6.59 11.05
C SER A 472 24.19 6.19 11.16
N PHE A 473 23.91 4.97 11.64
CA PHE A 473 22.55 4.50 11.90
C PHE A 473 21.88 5.28 13.03
N LEU A 474 22.62 5.59 14.10
CA LEU A 474 22.12 6.40 15.21
C LEU A 474 21.71 7.79 14.72
N VAL A 475 22.60 8.50 14.00
CA VAL A 475 22.28 9.85 13.48
C VAL A 475 21.08 9.81 12.53
N ALA A 476 21.02 8.85 11.61
CA ALA A 476 19.88 8.72 10.69
C ALA A 476 18.55 8.47 11.44
N SER A 477 18.57 7.64 12.49
CA SER A 477 17.39 7.40 13.34
C SER A 477 16.94 8.67 14.09
N LEU A 478 17.88 9.46 14.62
CA LEU A 478 17.58 10.69 15.34
C LEU A 478 17.05 11.79 14.39
N ILE A 479 17.59 11.89 13.17
CA ILE A 479 17.06 12.80 12.15
C ILE A 479 15.62 12.41 11.78
N ALA A 480 15.32 11.12 11.62
CA ALA A 480 13.95 10.67 11.38
C ALA A 480 13.00 11.04 12.53
N LEU A 481 13.44 10.89 13.79
CA LEU A 481 12.67 11.33 14.97
C LEU A 481 12.44 12.85 14.97
N PHE A 482 13.47 13.63 14.65
CA PHE A 482 13.33 15.08 14.60
C PHE A 482 12.33 15.53 13.54
N ILE A 483 12.42 14.99 12.33
CA ILE A 483 11.44 15.28 11.27
C ILE A 483 10.03 14.90 11.74
N TYR A 484 9.87 13.78 12.44
CA TYR A 484 8.58 13.38 13.02
C TYR A 484 8.02 14.41 14.01
N PHE A 485 8.86 15.01 14.86
CA PHE A 485 8.42 15.99 15.85
C PHE A 485 8.13 17.39 15.30
N VAL A 486 8.58 17.73 14.09
CA VAL A 486 8.23 19.01 13.42
C VAL A 486 6.71 19.12 13.30
N ASP A 487 6.12 20.25 13.74
CA ASP A 487 4.67 20.50 13.79
C ASP A 487 3.98 20.61 12.40
N VAL A 488 3.98 19.48 11.69
CA VAL A 488 3.33 19.27 10.39
C VAL A 488 2.56 17.94 10.49
N PRO A 489 1.24 17.93 10.27
CA PRO A 489 0.39 16.73 10.41
C PRO A 489 0.87 15.55 9.56
N GLU A 490 1.35 15.81 8.34
CA GLU A 490 1.79 14.78 7.39
C GLU A 490 3.06 14.05 7.86
N LEU A 491 3.87 14.69 8.72
CA LEU A 491 5.15 14.13 9.18
C LEU A 491 5.00 13.06 10.28
N ILE A 492 3.79 12.86 10.83
CA ILE A 492 3.48 11.69 11.67
C ILE A 492 3.85 10.37 10.98
N ARG A 493 3.80 10.35 9.65
CA ARG A 493 4.14 9.21 8.79
C ARG A 493 5.64 8.90 8.76
N VAL A 494 6.50 9.79 9.25
CA VAL A 494 7.98 9.60 9.24
C VAL A 494 8.44 8.60 10.31
N ALA A 495 7.61 8.34 11.32
CA ALA A 495 7.90 7.37 12.39
C ALA A 495 8.24 5.96 11.85
N GLY A 496 7.65 5.52 10.73
CA GLY A 496 8.00 4.23 10.11
C GLY A 496 9.47 4.15 9.65
N PHE A 497 10.08 5.25 9.21
CA PHE A 497 11.50 5.26 8.83
C PHE A 497 12.45 5.25 10.04
N PHE A 498 12.02 5.85 11.16
CA PHE A 498 12.75 5.75 12.42
C PHE A 498 12.93 4.29 12.83
N ALA A 499 11.88 3.47 12.70
CA ALA A 499 11.94 2.03 13.02
C ALA A 499 13.06 1.31 12.25
N VAL A 500 13.19 1.55 10.95
CA VAL A 500 14.18 0.86 10.09
C VAL A 500 15.62 1.14 10.52
N PHE A 501 15.96 2.40 10.85
CA PHE A 501 17.31 2.73 11.34
C PHE A 501 17.49 2.35 12.82
N GLY A 502 16.46 2.56 13.63
CA GLY A 502 16.46 2.32 15.07
C GLY A 502 16.68 0.85 15.44
N ILE A 503 16.16 -0.10 14.65
CA ILE A 503 16.35 -1.55 14.88
C ILE A 503 17.83 -1.93 14.99
N TYR A 504 18.73 -1.33 14.18
CA TYR A 504 20.16 -1.61 14.27
C TYR A 504 20.70 -1.27 15.68
N ILE A 505 20.27 -0.12 16.22
CA ILE A 505 20.67 0.38 17.53
C ILE A 505 20.04 -0.45 18.65
N VAL A 506 18.77 -0.83 18.51
CA VAL A 506 18.07 -1.73 19.45
C VAL A 506 18.83 -3.05 19.60
N VAL A 507 19.22 -3.69 18.49
CA VAL A 507 19.96 -4.96 18.53
C VAL A 507 21.32 -4.81 19.21
N LEU A 508 22.01 -3.69 19.01
CA LEU A 508 23.24 -3.40 19.76
C LEU A 508 22.98 -3.29 21.26
N GLY A 509 21.90 -2.62 21.67
CA GLY A 509 21.48 -2.56 23.08
C GLY A 509 21.23 -3.95 23.67
N VAL A 510 20.47 -4.79 22.97
CA VAL A 510 20.17 -6.18 23.38
C VAL A 510 21.45 -7.01 23.53
N LEU A 511 22.35 -6.95 22.54
CA LEU A 511 23.61 -7.71 22.57
C LEU A 511 24.55 -7.20 23.66
N PHE A 512 24.57 -5.90 23.93
CA PHE A 512 25.34 -5.31 25.02
C PHE A 512 24.84 -5.83 26.38
N VAL A 513 23.54 -5.74 26.64
CA VAL A 513 22.94 -6.25 27.89
C VAL A 513 23.17 -7.75 28.04
N SER A 514 22.97 -8.52 26.96
CA SER A 514 23.22 -9.97 26.97
C SER A 514 24.68 -10.30 27.31
N LYS A 515 25.64 -9.55 26.77
CA LYS A 515 27.06 -9.75 27.08
C LYS A 515 27.35 -9.47 28.56
N GLN A 516 26.80 -8.40 29.14
CA GLN A 516 27.02 -8.08 30.55
C GLN A 516 26.38 -9.09 31.49
N LEU A 517 25.17 -9.58 31.18
CA LEU A 517 24.51 -10.64 31.94
C LEU A 517 25.29 -11.96 31.89
N ASN A 518 25.89 -12.30 30.74
CA ASN A 518 26.75 -13.48 30.62
C ASN A 518 28.05 -13.38 31.44
N ILE A 519 28.54 -12.16 31.70
CA ILE A 519 29.72 -11.95 32.56
C ILE A 519 29.36 -12.11 34.04
N LEU A 520 28.11 -11.78 34.42
CA LEU A 520 27.61 -11.91 35.79
C LEU A 520 27.24 -13.34 36.19
N ILE A 521 26.96 -14.24 35.22
CA ILE A 521 26.62 -15.65 35.48
C ILE A 521 27.89 -16.50 35.36
N PHE A 522 28.52 -16.77 36.51
CA PHE A 522 29.76 -17.52 36.68
C PHE A 522 29.76 -18.95 36.07
N ASN A 523 30.92 -19.35 35.55
CA ASN A 523 31.42 -20.70 35.26
C ASN A 523 30.53 -21.69 34.47
N ASN A 524 30.88 -21.76 33.18
CA ASN A 524 31.26 -22.99 32.48
C ASN A 524 30.21 -24.03 32.04
N LYS A 525 28.91 -23.74 32.06
CA LYS A 525 27.91 -24.35 31.13
C LYS A 525 26.50 -23.84 31.45
N LYS A 526 25.94 -23.01 30.56
CA LYS A 526 24.50 -22.88 30.19
C LYS A 526 24.27 -21.52 29.53
N MET A 527 24.83 -21.35 28.33
CA MET A 527 24.58 -20.18 27.46
C MET A 527 23.16 -20.14 26.88
N SER A 528 22.27 -21.08 27.24
CA SER A 528 20.93 -21.19 26.65
C SER A 528 19.83 -20.53 27.49
N PHE A 529 19.91 -20.52 28.82
CA PHE A 529 18.75 -20.18 29.65
C PHE A 529 18.52 -18.67 29.78
N ALA A 530 19.55 -17.87 30.05
CA ALA A 530 19.42 -16.41 30.15
C ALA A 530 19.07 -15.75 28.81
N LEU A 531 19.65 -16.23 27.70
CA LEU A 531 19.32 -15.77 26.35
C LEU A 531 17.90 -16.22 25.95
N ALA A 532 17.50 -17.45 26.29
CA ALA A 532 16.14 -17.92 26.06
C ALA A 532 15.14 -17.16 26.92
N LEU A 533 15.42 -16.86 28.19
CA LEU A 533 14.59 -15.99 29.03
C LEU A 533 14.54 -14.59 28.45
N LEU A 534 15.65 -13.97 28.03
CA LEU A 534 15.63 -12.65 27.41
C LEU A 534 14.83 -12.63 26.10
N LEU A 535 14.93 -13.69 25.29
CA LEU A 535 14.16 -13.85 24.06
C LEU A 535 12.68 -14.18 24.32
N ILE A 536 12.37 -15.01 25.32
CA ILE A 536 11.00 -15.33 25.73
C ILE A 536 10.36 -14.11 26.37
N SER A 537 11.03 -13.42 27.29
CA SER A 537 10.60 -12.13 27.85
C SER A 537 10.45 -11.08 26.75
N ALA A 538 11.38 -11.00 25.80
CA ALA A 538 11.23 -10.13 24.64
C ALA A 538 9.99 -10.52 23.85
N ILE A 539 9.79 -11.79 23.46
CA ILE A 539 8.61 -12.24 22.72
C ILE A 539 7.29 -11.96 23.49
N SER A 540 7.24 -12.26 24.79
CA SER A 540 6.08 -12.07 25.66
C SER A 540 5.74 -10.60 25.91
N LEU A 541 6.74 -9.73 26.02
CA LEU A 541 6.53 -8.30 26.27
C LEU A 541 6.42 -7.48 24.98
N ILE A 542 6.97 -7.98 23.88
CA ILE A 542 6.78 -7.45 22.54
C ILE A 542 5.37 -7.76 22.02
N SER A 543 4.72 -8.83 22.51
CA SER A 543 3.30 -9.06 22.25
C SER A 543 2.35 -8.13 23.03
N GLU A 544 2.82 -7.35 24.01
CA GLU A 544 1.96 -6.49 24.84
C GLU A 544 1.26 -5.38 24.03
N PRO A 545 1.94 -4.56 23.19
CA PRO A 545 1.23 -3.59 22.34
C PRO A 545 0.21 -4.25 21.43
N MET A 546 0.49 -5.48 21.00
CA MET A 546 -0.37 -6.24 20.10
C MET A 546 -1.56 -6.90 20.83
N LEU A 547 -1.38 -7.34 22.07
CA LEU A 547 -2.46 -7.81 22.93
C LEU A 547 -3.32 -6.63 23.39
N SER A 548 -2.71 -5.50 23.74
CA SER A 548 -3.40 -4.22 23.94
C SER A 548 -4.16 -3.81 22.69
N PHE A 549 -3.58 -4.08 21.50
CA PHE A 549 -4.28 -3.86 20.24
C PHE A 549 -5.54 -4.68 20.15
N VAL A 550 -5.39 -5.99 20.25
CA VAL A 550 -6.50 -6.92 20.22
C VAL A 550 -7.55 -6.55 21.28
N ASN A 551 -7.12 -6.26 22.50
CA ASN A 551 -8.00 -5.98 23.64
C ASN A 551 -8.79 -4.69 23.48
N TYR A 552 -8.19 -3.55 23.08
CA TYR A 552 -9.02 -2.36 22.84
C TYR A 552 -9.94 -2.56 21.66
N ARG A 553 -9.52 -3.31 20.62
CA ARG A 553 -10.35 -3.52 19.44
C ARG A 553 -11.58 -4.33 19.83
N VAL A 554 -11.37 -5.41 20.56
CA VAL A 554 -12.43 -6.24 21.13
C VAL A 554 -13.29 -5.45 22.14
N SER A 555 -12.71 -4.61 23.00
CA SER A 555 -13.47 -3.85 23.99
C SER A 555 -14.25 -2.67 23.39
N ALA A 556 -13.84 -2.18 22.22
CA ALA A 556 -14.53 -1.12 21.47
C ALA A 556 -15.59 -1.67 20.50
N SER A 557 -15.58 -2.97 20.21
CA SER A 557 -16.66 -3.67 19.50
C SER A 557 -17.58 -4.30 20.55
N ALA A 558 -18.67 -3.60 20.90
CA ALA A 558 -19.78 -4.28 21.53
C ALA A 558 -20.31 -5.30 20.51
N GLU A 559 -20.24 -6.59 20.84
CA GLU A 559 -20.82 -7.77 20.15
C GLU A 559 -19.92 -8.63 19.24
N GLU A 560 -20.34 -9.89 19.10
CA GLU A 560 -19.63 -11.15 18.78
C GLU A 560 -19.03 -11.26 17.36
N THR A 561 -19.14 -10.22 16.51
CA THR A 561 -18.86 -10.30 15.06
C THR A 561 -17.45 -9.87 14.64
N GLY A 562 -16.60 -9.43 15.58
CA GLY A 562 -15.22 -9.00 15.30
C GLY A 562 -15.12 -7.56 14.82
N VAL A 563 -13.90 -7.04 14.65
CA VAL A 563 -13.71 -5.61 14.36
C VAL A 563 -13.67 -5.35 12.86
N SER A 564 -14.76 -4.77 12.35
CA SER A 564 -14.90 -4.44 10.94
C SER A 564 -15.57 -3.08 10.70
N THR A 565 -15.36 -2.58 9.48
CA THR A 565 -16.06 -1.42 8.91
C THR A 565 -17.32 -1.81 8.15
N PHE A 566 -17.61 -3.11 7.99
CA PHE A 566 -18.76 -3.65 7.25
C PHE A 566 -19.11 -5.04 7.79
N THR A 567 -20.23 -5.62 7.32
CA THR A 567 -20.72 -6.94 7.76
C THR A 567 -20.61 -8.01 6.69
N TYR A 568 -20.88 -9.25 7.07
CA TYR A 568 -21.12 -10.34 6.13
C TYR A 568 -22.29 -10.04 5.19
N ALA A 569 -23.33 -9.33 5.64
CA ALA A 569 -24.45 -8.93 4.79
C ALA A 569 -23.98 -8.00 3.65
N ASP A 570 -23.13 -7.01 3.97
CA ASP A 570 -22.51 -6.12 2.97
C ASP A 570 -21.65 -6.91 1.98
N TYR A 571 -20.89 -7.90 2.45
CA TYR A 571 -20.09 -8.77 1.58
C TYR A 571 -20.96 -9.60 0.63
N ASN A 572 -21.99 -10.24 1.16
CA ASN A 572 -22.89 -11.11 0.39
C ASN A 572 -23.66 -10.32 -0.66
N VAL A 573 -24.22 -9.16 -0.31
CA VAL A 573 -24.92 -8.30 -1.28
C VAL A 573 -23.96 -7.77 -2.34
N SER A 574 -22.71 -7.48 -1.99
CA SER A 574 -21.69 -7.07 -2.98
C SER A 574 -21.44 -8.15 -4.03
N LEU A 575 -21.25 -9.40 -3.60
CA LEU A 575 -21.06 -10.53 -4.51
C LEU A 575 -22.32 -10.77 -5.35
N TRP A 576 -23.51 -10.60 -4.76
CA TRP A 576 -24.76 -10.68 -5.47
C TRP A 576 -24.87 -9.59 -6.55
N ILE A 577 -24.56 -8.32 -6.23
CA ILE A 577 -24.55 -7.20 -7.18
C ILE A 577 -23.62 -7.52 -8.34
N LYS A 578 -22.39 -7.96 -8.06
CA LYS A 578 -21.40 -8.31 -9.09
C LYS A 578 -21.94 -9.35 -10.09
N ASN A 579 -22.63 -10.37 -9.59
CA ASN A 579 -23.09 -11.49 -10.40
C ASN A 579 -24.43 -11.24 -11.11
N ASN A 580 -25.27 -10.36 -10.59
CA ASN A 580 -26.65 -10.16 -11.07
C ASN A 580 -26.90 -8.79 -11.70
N VAL A 581 -26.06 -7.79 -11.39
CA VAL A 581 -26.19 -6.40 -11.85
C VAL A 581 -24.80 -5.84 -12.24
N PRO A 582 -24.15 -6.38 -13.29
CA PRO A 582 -22.75 -6.08 -13.60
C PRO A 582 -22.49 -4.62 -14.03
N ASN A 583 -23.53 -3.88 -14.45
CA ASN A 583 -23.45 -2.46 -14.81
C ASN A 583 -24.10 -1.54 -13.74
N ALA A 584 -24.12 -1.98 -12.48
CA ALA A 584 -24.75 -1.25 -11.40
C ALA A 584 -24.08 0.10 -11.13
N LEU A 585 -24.92 1.11 -10.88
CA LEU A 585 -24.54 2.35 -10.20
C LEU A 585 -25.18 2.37 -8.81
N ILE A 586 -24.36 2.37 -7.76
CA ILE A 586 -24.85 2.31 -6.38
C ILE A 586 -25.23 3.71 -5.88
N ILE A 587 -26.49 3.84 -5.47
CA ILE A 587 -27.04 5.02 -4.79
C ILE A 587 -27.29 4.67 -3.34
N SER A 588 -26.46 5.19 -2.44
CA SER A 588 -26.55 5.00 -0.99
C SER A 588 -25.79 6.10 -0.26
N ASP A 589 -25.67 6.04 1.06
CA ASP A 589 -24.66 6.83 1.79
C ASP A 589 -23.23 6.55 1.29
N PRO A 590 -22.27 7.49 1.47
CA PRO A 590 -20.90 7.33 0.99
C PRO A 590 -20.22 6.04 1.44
N TRP A 591 -20.48 5.57 2.65
CA TRP A 591 -19.79 4.41 3.20
C TRP A 591 -20.21 3.11 2.53
N THR A 592 -21.52 2.90 2.47
CA THR A 592 -22.11 1.73 1.83
C THR A 592 -21.68 1.67 0.36
N GLN A 593 -21.69 2.81 -0.35
CA GLN A 593 -21.18 2.87 -1.72
C GLN A 593 -19.73 2.39 -1.82
N PHE A 594 -18.83 2.89 -0.96
CA PHE A 594 -17.42 2.51 -0.99
C PHE A 594 -17.17 1.02 -0.75
N VAL A 595 -17.81 0.46 0.28
CA VAL A 595 -17.68 -0.96 0.62
C VAL A 595 -18.20 -1.83 -0.53
N LEU A 596 -19.43 -1.56 -0.97
CA LEU A 596 -20.09 -2.38 -1.98
C LEU A 596 -19.41 -2.24 -3.34
N GLY A 597 -19.01 -1.04 -3.76
CA GLY A 597 -18.28 -0.81 -5.00
C GLY A 597 -16.88 -1.45 -4.97
N GLY A 598 -16.17 -1.39 -3.83
CA GLY A 598 -14.86 -2.00 -3.68
C GLY A 598 -14.84 -3.52 -3.72
N ILE A 599 -15.94 -4.19 -3.36
CA ILE A 599 -16.07 -5.65 -3.42
C ILE A 599 -16.71 -6.10 -4.73
N SER A 600 -17.72 -5.38 -5.22
CA SER A 600 -18.49 -5.79 -6.39
C SER A 600 -17.88 -5.33 -7.72
N GLY A 601 -17.12 -4.23 -7.71
CA GLY A 601 -16.68 -3.52 -8.92
C GLY A 601 -17.73 -2.56 -9.48
N ALA A 602 -18.91 -2.44 -8.85
CA ALA A 602 -19.95 -1.52 -9.29
C ALA A 602 -19.52 -0.05 -9.17
N ASP A 603 -20.08 0.78 -10.04
CA ASP A 603 -19.77 2.21 -10.09
C ASP A 603 -20.43 2.93 -8.89
N ILE A 604 -19.76 3.97 -8.41
CA ILE A 604 -20.20 4.77 -7.25
C ILE A 604 -20.23 6.25 -7.58
N ILE A 605 -21.02 6.99 -6.79
CA ILE A 605 -21.27 8.42 -6.97
C ILE A 605 -20.32 9.28 -6.11
N TYR A 606 -19.88 8.76 -4.95
CA TYR A 606 -19.07 9.51 -3.98
C TYR A 606 -17.56 9.27 -4.04
N THR A 607 -16.82 10.19 -3.40
CA THR A 607 -15.41 9.98 -3.04
C THR A 607 -15.14 10.16 -1.54
N ARG A 608 -14.00 9.63 -1.08
CA ARG A 608 -13.56 9.56 0.33
C ARG A 608 -13.52 10.93 1.02
N SER A 609 -13.38 12.00 0.24
CA SER A 609 -13.27 13.39 0.68
C SER A 609 -14.45 14.24 0.21
N GLY A 610 -15.58 13.63 -0.15
CA GLY A 610 -16.77 14.37 -0.60
C GLY A 610 -17.10 15.46 0.40
N ASN A 611 -16.93 16.72 -0.03
CA ASN A 611 -17.37 17.87 0.73
C ASN A 611 -18.81 17.59 1.13
N VAL A 612 -19.10 17.48 2.43
CA VAL A 612 -20.44 17.22 2.98
C VAL A 612 -21.47 18.26 2.49
N HIS A 613 -20.97 19.34 1.89
CA HIS A 613 -21.71 20.47 1.35
C HIS A 613 -21.98 20.42 -0.17
N SER A 614 -21.50 19.42 -0.90
CA SER A 614 -21.72 19.30 -2.35
C SER A 614 -23.22 19.09 -2.66
N ASN A 615 -23.74 19.64 -3.78
CA ASN A 615 -25.16 19.51 -4.13
C ASN A 615 -25.56 18.06 -4.36
N LEU A 616 -24.65 17.27 -4.93
CA LEU A 616 -24.82 15.83 -5.12
C LEU A 616 -24.97 15.11 -3.78
N THR A 617 -24.17 15.48 -2.78
CA THR A 617 -24.25 14.93 -1.43
C THR A 617 -25.59 15.22 -0.79
N GLN A 618 -26.06 16.46 -0.94
CA GLN A 618 -27.36 16.89 -0.44
C GLN A 618 -28.51 16.19 -1.18
N ASN A 619 -28.38 15.90 -2.48
CA ASN A 619 -29.41 15.22 -3.25
C ASN A 619 -29.57 13.75 -2.83
N ILE A 620 -28.48 13.03 -2.59
CA ILE A 620 -28.56 11.67 -2.02
C ILE A 620 -29.18 11.70 -0.63
N LYS A 621 -28.78 12.65 0.21
CA LYS A 621 -29.43 12.86 1.51
C LYS A 621 -30.95 13.07 1.37
N LYS A 622 -31.37 13.92 0.41
CA LYS A 622 -32.80 14.14 0.13
C LYS A 622 -33.50 12.85 -0.33
N ILE A 623 -32.87 12.04 -1.18
CA ILE A 623 -33.40 10.72 -1.60
C ILE A 623 -33.69 9.85 -0.38
N ILE A 624 -32.82 9.82 0.62
CA ILE A 624 -33.01 8.98 1.81
C ILE A 624 -34.00 9.59 2.81
N VAL A 625 -33.99 10.90 3.01
CA VAL A 625 -34.82 11.58 4.04
C VAL A 625 -36.26 11.85 3.59
N THR A 626 -36.52 12.08 2.29
CA THR A 626 -37.91 12.32 1.83
C THR A 626 -38.81 11.13 2.18
N PRO A 627 -40.07 11.33 2.60
CA PRO A 627 -41.04 10.26 2.76
C PRO A 627 -41.75 9.89 1.43
N ARG A 628 -41.52 10.64 0.36
CA ARG A 628 -42.25 10.53 -0.91
C ARG A 628 -41.48 9.73 -1.97
N SER A 629 -42.14 8.74 -2.56
CA SER A 629 -41.54 7.87 -3.59
C SER A 629 -41.29 8.59 -4.91
N ASP A 630 -42.20 9.48 -5.32
CA ASP A 630 -42.09 10.27 -6.55
C ASP A 630 -40.94 11.29 -6.48
N GLU A 631 -40.82 12.01 -5.36
CA GLU A 631 -39.71 12.94 -5.15
C GLU A 631 -38.35 12.24 -5.15
N ALA A 632 -38.23 11.07 -4.50
CA ALA A 632 -37.00 10.28 -4.52
C ALA A 632 -36.64 9.83 -5.95
N TYR A 633 -37.63 9.37 -6.72
CA TYR A 633 -37.46 8.98 -8.12
C TYR A 633 -37.02 10.17 -9.00
N ASP A 634 -37.65 11.33 -8.84
CA ASP A 634 -37.33 12.55 -9.61
C ASP A 634 -35.90 13.02 -9.33
N ILE A 635 -35.44 12.97 -8.08
CA ILE A 635 -34.06 13.33 -7.73
C ILE A 635 -33.07 12.34 -8.37
N ILE A 636 -33.36 11.04 -8.32
CA ILE A 636 -32.46 10.05 -8.92
C ILE A 636 -32.40 10.22 -10.44
N THR A 637 -33.54 10.34 -11.11
CA THR A 637 -33.58 10.56 -12.56
C THR A 637 -32.90 11.87 -12.95
N HIS A 638 -33.01 12.92 -12.13
CA HIS A 638 -32.25 14.14 -12.31
C HIS A 638 -30.73 13.91 -12.24
N ILE A 639 -30.24 13.14 -11.27
CA ILE A 639 -28.81 12.77 -11.17
C ILE A 639 -28.36 12.00 -12.43
N LEU A 640 -29.16 11.03 -12.88
CA LEU A 640 -28.84 10.20 -14.05
C LEU A 640 -28.84 10.99 -15.36
N ALA A 641 -29.66 12.04 -15.45
CA ALA A 641 -29.74 12.93 -16.61
C ALA A 641 -28.57 13.91 -16.72
N GLN A 642 -27.72 14.03 -15.68
CA GLN A 642 -26.56 14.92 -15.73
C GLN A 642 -25.53 14.38 -16.73
N ASN A 643 -25.34 15.11 -17.84
CA ASN A 643 -24.31 14.79 -18.83
C ASN A 643 -22.97 15.42 -18.41
N ILE A 644 -22.12 14.64 -17.76
CA ILE A 644 -20.84 15.11 -17.26
C ILE A 644 -19.78 15.03 -18.37
N SER A 645 -19.32 16.19 -18.84
CA SER A 645 -18.27 16.26 -19.88
C SER A 645 -16.98 15.56 -19.42
N LEU A 646 -16.38 14.75 -20.29
CA LEU A 646 -15.05 14.13 -20.10
C LEU A 646 -13.90 15.16 -20.18
N ASP A 647 -14.12 16.28 -20.87
CA ASP A 647 -13.10 17.29 -21.13
C ASP A 647 -13.01 18.28 -19.95
N ARG A 648 -11.84 18.31 -19.29
CA ARG A 648 -11.53 19.25 -18.19
C ARG A 648 -11.53 20.70 -18.67
N SER A 649 -11.19 20.95 -19.93
CA SER A 649 -11.12 22.31 -20.51
C SER A 649 -12.51 22.91 -20.77
N LYS A 650 -13.55 22.07 -20.86
CA LYS A 650 -14.95 22.50 -21.07
C LYS A 650 -15.68 22.88 -19.79
N ILE A 651 -15.11 22.60 -18.61
CA ILE A 651 -15.67 23.13 -17.35
C ILE A 651 -15.17 24.57 -17.20
N LYS A 652 -16.11 25.52 -17.30
CA LYS A 652 -15.80 26.93 -17.10
C LYS A 652 -15.13 27.12 -15.74
N LYS A 653 -14.05 27.90 -15.72
CA LYS A 653 -13.20 28.12 -14.54
C LYS A 653 -13.99 28.67 -13.34
N ASP A 654 -15.15 29.30 -13.61
CA ASP A 654 -15.98 30.06 -12.69
C ASP A 654 -17.13 29.27 -12.05
N ASP A 655 -17.39 28.03 -12.49
CA ASP A 655 -18.41 27.18 -11.86
C ASP A 655 -17.79 26.35 -10.74
N LEU A 656 -17.48 27.03 -9.61
CA LEU A 656 -16.91 26.41 -8.42
C LEU A 656 -17.76 25.23 -7.93
N PHE A 657 -19.08 25.33 -8.08
CA PHE A 657 -20.04 24.30 -7.69
C PHE A 657 -19.94 23.04 -8.57
N GLN A 658 -19.82 23.20 -9.90
CA GLN A 658 -19.54 22.06 -10.77
C GLN A 658 -18.17 21.41 -10.50
N LYS A 659 -17.14 22.19 -10.12
CA LYS A 659 -15.83 21.62 -9.77
C LYS A 659 -15.89 20.75 -8.51
N GLU A 660 -16.61 21.16 -7.48
CA GLU A 660 -16.72 20.41 -6.22
C GLU A 660 -17.54 19.13 -6.34
N ASP A 661 -18.61 19.14 -7.16
CA ASP A 661 -19.45 17.95 -7.39
C ASP A 661 -18.82 16.97 -8.40
N ILE A 662 -18.12 17.46 -9.43
CA ILE A 662 -17.63 16.64 -10.55
C ILE A 662 -16.18 16.14 -10.32
N ALA A 663 -15.33 16.88 -9.61
CA ALA A 663 -13.95 16.43 -9.36
C ALA A 663 -13.87 15.08 -8.62
N PRO A 664 -14.73 14.79 -7.63
CA PRO A 664 -14.91 13.47 -7.05
C PRO A 664 -15.17 12.38 -8.10
N MET A 665 -16.26 12.48 -8.86
CA MET A 665 -16.64 11.51 -9.91
C MET A 665 -15.56 11.31 -10.97
N ARG A 666 -14.81 12.37 -11.29
CA ARG A 666 -13.70 12.34 -12.26
C ARG A 666 -12.44 11.69 -11.73
N THR A 667 -12.15 11.80 -10.43
CA THR A 667 -10.93 11.20 -9.85
C THR A 667 -10.91 9.69 -10.08
N TYR A 668 -12.10 9.07 -10.16
CA TYR A 668 -12.26 7.61 -10.25
C TYR A 668 -12.70 7.09 -11.61
N HIS A 669 -12.71 7.94 -12.66
CA HIS A 669 -13.17 7.64 -14.01
C HIS A 669 -14.18 6.49 -14.12
N PHE A 670 -15.34 6.66 -13.49
CA PHE A 670 -16.51 5.89 -13.87
C PHE A 670 -16.92 6.29 -15.29
N GLU A 671 -17.59 5.39 -16.00
CA GLU A 671 -18.24 5.73 -17.26
C GLU A 671 -19.23 6.88 -17.00
N MET A 672 -18.84 8.12 -17.35
CA MET A 672 -19.56 9.35 -16.96
C MET A 672 -20.91 9.53 -17.69
N ASN A 673 -21.30 8.56 -18.52
CA ASN A 673 -22.65 8.48 -19.03
C ASN A 673 -23.51 7.60 -18.10
N LEU A 674 -23.97 8.19 -17.00
CA LEU A 674 -24.78 7.52 -15.98
C LEU A 674 -26.08 6.93 -16.56
N SER A 675 -26.57 7.42 -17.70
CA SER A 675 -27.76 6.89 -18.38
C SER A 675 -27.58 5.48 -18.97
N LYS A 676 -26.33 5.00 -19.11
CA LYS A 676 -26.02 3.63 -19.54
C LYS A 676 -25.89 2.64 -18.38
N LYS A 677 -25.93 3.12 -17.15
CA LYS A 677 -25.80 2.31 -15.93
C LYS A 677 -27.16 1.88 -15.44
N GLU A 678 -27.18 0.77 -14.72
CA GLU A 678 -28.37 0.29 -14.03
C GLU A 678 -28.37 0.85 -12.60
N PRO A 679 -29.15 1.91 -12.30
CA PRO A 679 -29.15 2.52 -10.98
C PRO A 679 -29.83 1.60 -9.96
N ILE A 680 -29.12 1.31 -8.87
CA ILE A 680 -29.66 0.58 -7.73
C ILE A 680 -29.59 1.44 -6.47
N VAL A 681 -30.69 1.50 -5.74
CA VAL A 681 -30.75 2.11 -4.42
C VAL A 681 -30.48 1.03 -3.38
N VAL A 682 -29.42 1.21 -2.60
CA VAL A 682 -29.10 0.29 -1.50
C VAL A 682 -29.44 0.97 -0.18
N ILE A 683 -30.13 0.23 0.69
CA ILE A 683 -30.48 0.69 2.03
C ILE A 683 -29.85 -0.25 3.03
N SER A 684 -28.87 0.26 3.77
CA SER A 684 -28.24 -0.40 4.91
C SER A 684 -28.58 0.33 6.21
N PRO A 685 -28.25 -0.23 7.39
CA PRO A 685 -28.45 0.45 8.67
C PRO A 685 -27.67 1.77 8.75
N LEU A 686 -26.47 1.80 8.14
CA LEU A 686 -25.66 3.00 8.03
C LEU A 686 -26.33 4.07 7.18
N THR A 687 -26.99 3.69 6.08
CA THR A 687 -27.73 4.61 5.22
C THR A 687 -28.79 5.37 6.01
N ILE A 688 -29.50 4.70 6.92
CA ILE A 688 -30.57 5.32 7.72
C ILE A 688 -30.02 6.20 8.84
N GLU A 689 -29.01 5.75 9.58
CA GLU A 689 -28.48 6.49 10.74
C GLU A 689 -27.65 7.72 10.33
N CYS A 690 -26.88 7.63 9.24
CA CYS A 690 -26.12 8.74 8.69
C CYS A 690 -27.04 9.88 8.22
N GLU A 691 -28.17 9.54 7.59
CA GLU A 691 -29.02 10.54 6.95
C GLU A 691 -30.07 11.15 7.88
N LYS A 692 -30.49 10.43 8.93
CA LYS A 692 -31.35 10.96 10.00
C LYS A 692 -30.65 11.94 10.95
N GLY A 693 -29.33 12.16 10.80
CA GLY A 693 -28.56 13.13 11.57
C GLY A 693 -28.22 12.69 13.01
N ASN A 694 -28.52 11.44 13.37
CA ASN A 694 -28.21 10.87 14.69
C ASN A 694 -26.70 10.68 14.90
N ILE A 695 -25.97 10.48 13.81
CA ILE A 695 -24.52 10.30 13.82
C ILE A 695 -23.96 11.29 12.80
N ARG A 696 -23.08 12.22 13.22
CA ARG A 696 -22.21 12.87 12.23
C ARG A 696 -21.49 11.72 11.53
N CYS A 697 -21.59 11.59 10.20
CA CYS A 697 -20.94 10.58 9.35
C CYS A 697 -19.40 10.66 9.45
N LYS A 698 -18.88 10.56 10.67
CA LYS A 698 -17.50 10.65 11.10
C LYS A 698 -17.06 9.23 11.36
N TRP A 699 -15.88 8.89 10.85
CA TRP A 699 -15.19 7.61 10.88
C TRP A 699 -15.29 6.81 12.21
N GLN A 700 -15.44 7.50 13.34
CA GLN A 700 -15.45 6.89 14.66
C GLN A 700 -16.78 6.19 15.03
N TYR A 701 -17.88 6.49 14.32
CA TYR A 701 -19.23 6.04 14.72
C TYR A 701 -19.85 4.95 13.84
N VAL A 702 -19.27 4.65 12.68
CA VAL A 702 -19.72 3.56 11.79
C VAL A 702 -19.77 2.20 12.52
N ARG A 703 -18.91 2.03 13.52
CA ARG A 703 -18.73 0.78 14.28
C ARG A 703 -19.95 0.31 15.09
N TYR A 704 -20.93 1.19 15.35
CA TYR A 704 -22.06 0.90 16.27
C TYR A 704 -23.38 0.59 15.56
N VAL A 705 -23.40 0.58 14.22
CA VAL A 705 -24.65 0.60 13.45
C VAL A 705 -24.83 -0.63 12.55
N VAL A 706 -23.75 -1.33 12.20
CA VAL A 706 -23.76 -2.28 11.08
C VAL A 706 -24.61 -3.54 11.34
N ASP A 707 -24.85 -3.92 12.60
CA ASP A 707 -25.65 -5.11 12.95
C ASP A 707 -27.13 -4.83 13.27
N LYS A 708 -27.61 -3.58 13.15
CA LYS A 708 -29.03 -3.26 13.39
C LYS A 708 -29.92 -3.85 12.29
N GLN A 709 -31.09 -4.35 12.68
CA GLN A 709 -32.15 -4.67 11.72
C GLN A 709 -32.87 -3.38 11.28
N LEU A 710 -33.18 -3.29 10.00
CA LEU A 710 -33.98 -2.24 9.40
C LEU A 710 -35.47 -2.51 9.62
N ASN A 711 -36.18 -1.50 10.11
CA ASN A 711 -37.63 -1.56 10.22
C ASN A 711 -38.29 -1.13 8.89
N GLN A 712 -38.99 -2.05 8.22
CA GLN A 712 -39.70 -1.77 6.96
C GLN A 712 -40.77 -0.69 7.09
N SER A 713 -41.34 -0.47 8.28
CA SER A 713 -42.34 0.56 8.51
C SER A 713 -41.76 1.97 8.61
N ASP A 714 -40.43 2.10 8.63
CA ASP A 714 -39.73 3.38 8.64
C ASP A 714 -40.03 4.14 7.34
N SER A 715 -40.48 5.40 7.44
CA SER A 715 -40.81 6.23 6.27
C SER A 715 -39.61 6.43 5.33
N SER A 716 -38.39 6.38 5.86
CA SER A 716 -37.16 6.44 5.06
C SER A 716 -36.97 5.21 4.16
N ILE A 717 -37.59 4.07 4.48
CA ILE A 717 -37.48 2.80 3.72
C ILE A 717 -38.77 2.52 2.94
N LYS A 718 -39.93 2.70 3.57
CA LYS A 718 -41.25 2.34 3.05
C LYS A 718 -41.52 2.89 1.64
N LYS A 719 -41.02 4.09 1.32
CA LYS A 719 -41.17 4.71 -0.01
C LYS A 719 -40.59 3.88 -1.16
N PHE A 720 -39.51 3.14 -0.92
CA PHE A 720 -38.87 2.32 -1.95
C PHE A 720 -39.64 1.02 -2.24
N PHE A 721 -40.65 0.69 -1.44
CA PHE A 721 -41.58 -0.40 -1.74
C PHE A 721 -42.74 0.01 -2.66
N ASP A 722 -42.78 1.25 -3.16
CA ASP A 722 -43.76 1.66 -4.17
C ASP A 722 -43.42 1.03 -5.53
N PRO A 723 -44.22 0.04 -5.99
CA PRO A 723 -43.91 -0.73 -7.20
C PRO A 723 -44.03 0.09 -8.50
N LYS A 724 -44.57 1.32 -8.42
CA LYS A 724 -44.64 2.26 -9.55
C LYS A 724 -43.26 2.76 -9.95
N PHE A 725 -42.37 2.96 -8.99
CA PHE A 725 -41.06 3.61 -9.19
C PHE A 725 -39.89 2.65 -8.95
N PHE A 726 -40.04 1.69 -8.04
CA PHE A 726 -38.96 0.84 -7.56
C PHE A 726 -39.33 -0.65 -7.61
N GLU A 727 -38.33 -1.51 -7.78
CA GLU A 727 -38.45 -2.97 -7.71
C GLU A 727 -37.46 -3.49 -6.66
N LEU A 728 -37.92 -4.20 -5.64
CA LEU A 728 -37.03 -4.88 -4.70
C LEU A 728 -36.40 -6.09 -5.39
N ILE A 729 -35.08 -6.06 -5.58
CA ILE A 729 -34.34 -7.12 -6.29
C ILE A 729 -33.47 -7.97 -5.36
N TYR A 730 -33.16 -7.49 -4.15
CA TYR A 730 -32.44 -8.26 -3.13
C TYR A 730 -32.84 -7.83 -1.72
N LYS A 731 -32.89 -8.82 -0.81
CA LYS A 731 -33.13 -8.64 0.62
C LYS A 731 -32.31 -9.65 1.41
N ASP A 732 -31.68 -9.21 2.49
CA ASP A 732 -30.97 -10.06 3.46
C ASP A 732 -31.50 -9.78 4.88
N ASP A 733 -32.34 -10.67 5.42
CA ASP A 733 -32.86 -10.68 6.81
C ASP A 733 -33.18 -9.32 7.45
N ASN A 734 -33.77 -8.42 6.66
CA ASN A 734 -34.04 -7.02 7.03
C ASN A 734 -32.78 -6.22 7.43
N LYS A 735 -31.56 -6.67 7.12
CA LYS A 735 -30.31 -5.92 7.28
C LYS A 735 -30.03 -5.03 6.08
N ILE A 736 -30.24 -5.53 4.87
CA ILE A 736 -29.99 -4.78 3.62
C ILE A 736 -31.13 -4.99 2.64
N TYR A 737 -31.52 -3.91 1.96
CA TYR A 737 -32.41 -3.94 0.79
C TYR A 737 -31.73 -3.33 -0.43
N VAL A 738 -31.94 -3.94 -1.60
CA VAL A 738 -31.52 -3.38 -2.89
C VAL A 738 -32.74 -3.21 -3.78
N PHE A 739 -32.94 -1.99 -4.26
CA PHE A 739 -34.03 -1.63 -5.14
C PHE A 739 -33.49 -1.22 -6.51
N ARG A 740 -34.05 -1.77 -7.57
CA ARG A 740 -33.88 -1.29 -8.94
C ARG A 740 -34.87 -0.17 -9.21
N ILE A 741 -34.47 0.80 -10.03
CA ILE A 741 -35.36 1.86 -10.52
C ILE A 741 -36.06 1.38 -11.79
N LYS A 742 -37.39 1.47 -11.83
CA LYS A 742 -38.14 1.13 -13.04
C LYS A 742 -38.06 2.28 -14.04
N HIS A 743 -37.41 2.06 -15.18
CA HIS A 743 -37.41 3.05 -16.26
C HIS A 743 -38.81 3.18 -16.89
N LEU A 744 -39.18 4.41 -17.26
CA LEU A 744 -40.45 4.78 -17.92
C LEU A 744 -40.80 3.96 -19.18
N ASN A 745 -39.84 3.23 -19.79
CA ASN A 745 -40.08 2.38 -20.96
C ASN A 745 -40.77 1.04 -20.63
N GLU A 746 -40.82 0.59 -19.38
CA GLU A 746 -41.57 -0.63 -19.01
C GLU A 746 -43.05 -0.33 -18.68
N GLN A 747 -43.37 0.92 -18.35
CA GLN A 747 -44.76 1.34 -18.14
C GLN A 747 -45.56 1.44 -19.45
N SER A 748 -44.88 1.67 -20.58
CA SER A 748 -45.51 1.69 -21.92
C SER A 748 -45.86 0.28 -22.41
N GLU A 749 -45.08 -0.75 -22.07
CA GLU A 749 -45.41 -2.14 -22.40
C GLU A 749 -46.56 -2.70 -21.54
N LEU A 750 -46.65 -2.28 -20.27
CA LEU A 750 -47.81 -2.61 -19.42
C LEU A 750 -49.08 -1.88 -19.89
N THR A 751 -49.00 -0.63 -20.33
CA THR A 751 -50.16 0.04 -20.96
C THR A 751 -50.49 -0.52 -22.35
N HIS A 752 -49.51 -0.98 -23.14
CA HIS A 752 -49.77 -1.66 -24.41
C HIS A 752 -50.40 -3.04 -24.25
N LYS A 753 -49.99 -3.83 -23.24
CA LYS A 753 -50.64 -5.12 -22.93
C LYS A 753 -52.06 -4.94 -22.36
N THR A 754 -52.28 -3.89 -21.57
CA THR A 754 -53.63 -3.57 -21.06
C THR A 754 -54.54 -3.03 -22.16
N ASN A 755 -54.01 -2.25 -23.11
CA ASN A 755 -54.76 -1.77 -24.27
C ASN A 755 -54.98 -2.86 -25.35
N GLN A 756 -54.07 -3.82 -25.51
CA GLN A 756 -54.32 -5.00 -26.35
C GLN A 756 -55.35 -5.96 -25.73
N SER A 757 -55.37 -6.10 -24.41
CA SER A 757 -56.41 -6.84 -23.67
C SER A 757 -57.79 -6.17 -23.79
N ASN A 758 -57.87 -4.84 -23.76
CA ASN A 758 -59.13 -4.11 -23.90
C ASN A 758 -59.63 -4.07 -25.36
N ASN A 759 -58.73 -3.97 -26.35
CA ASN A 759 -59.10 -4.05 -27.77
C ASN A 759 -59.55 -5.46 -28.21
N PHE A 760 -59.19 -6.53 -27.48
CA PHE A 760 -59.71 -7.87 -27.75
C PHE A 760 -61.13 -8.09 -27.21
N LYS A 761 -61.59 -7.29 -26.23
CA LYS A 761 -62.97 -7.36 -25.70
C LYS A 761 -63.97 -6.47 -26.44
N GLU A 762 -63.53 -5.48 -27.21
CA GLU A 762 -64.43 -4.64 -28.01
C GLU A 762 -64.68 -5.14 -29.44
N ASN A 763 -63.96 -6.17 -29.91
CA ASN A 763 -64.17 -6.79 -31.23
C ASN A 763 -64.92 -8.16 -31.19
N THR A 764 -65.63 -8.47 -30.10
CA THR A 764 -66.53 -9.64 -29.99
C THR A 764 -67.92 -9.29 -29.48
N LYS A 765 -68.53 -8.25 -30.06
CA LYS A 765 -69.99 -8.07 -30.04
C LYS A 765 -70.52 -7.85 -31.45
#